data_AF-A0A0H3CB51-F1
#
_entry.id   AF-A0A0H3CB51-F1
#
_cell.length_a   1.000
_cell.length_b   1.000
_cell.length_c   1.000
_cell.angle_alpha   90.00
_cell.angle_beta   90.00
_cell.angle_gamma   90.00
#
_symmetry.space_group_name_H-M   'P 1'
#
loop_
_entity.id
_entity.type
_entity.pdbx_description
1 polymer ?
#
loop_
_entity_poly.entity_id
_entity_poly.type
_entity_poly.pdbx_seq_one_letter_code
_entity_poly.pdbx_strand_id
1 'polypeptide(L)'
;MFGNKTAWVRAGAIVLWCLVLAAVLSTNRMLSLSVDASYHLQVMEVVRRAFLVPAVGHEWMAEMVAYPKLSHRFAGLFATLGWSEINALLMAGVLSAGVAWLVLFDQARRVSLTYLAICAALALINVYALRGVIGAELVRNFFYPQMVGEAVAALGVAGGAVVLARSRPMFAAYGAAMVLLCGCFHLVPTLRLCGALMAMLGLAVLRDMIHARRIDWIGLGGLLLIAAGLVGNPFFWSMRWMAVNNGSIHFAIPMTLNGLAGLSALLVVLSAWIFLIEALRPPAAVEEDAGPTRAAVLLAALGAGAGVSMLAQYALYALRGEGSEYAVLKHGFGVCTLLVFVIPLWGMTVLGVRGAAFEEKSGWSARLGVVPALAAQLLVMLAVFLRPSVYEVPQVTAVLRDVREVRLTRGLHGEQVMFSASQVPAVATYMGTIGMLQSAHGGNVLSLLDDGRPNRPGDVPYIVTLAGDAYDKPGCRSGAPLGLVVVVVGSCVEPPSLLFKAGGSGVSALRTGWSAPEAGGVWADGRQAVVEMRLSEAQASLPGAVLEVATFAFLPLKTSTRTVTVSAGGASETFTFNRQNAIRHDYRLLLPAETLRSGVVRVVFDTKDPQTPASLGLGADNRLMGAGLEAMRIVSAAP
;
A
#
# COMPACT_ATOMS: atom_id res chain seq x y z
N MET A 1 19.01 -1.80 -39.20
CA MET A 1 18.02 -1.42 -38.16
C MET A 1 17.51 0.04 -38.23
N PHE A 2 17.97 0.89 -39.17
CA PHE A 2 17.54 2.30 -39.27
C PHE A 2 16.69 2.60 -40.52
N GLY A 3 15.56 1.91 -40.71
CA GLY A 3 14.86 1.88 -42.00
C GLY A 3 13.62 2.76 -42.18
N ASN A 4 13.00 3.31 -41.14
CA ASN A 4 11.70 3.97 -41.32
C ASN A 4 11.52 5.19 -40.40
N LYS A 5 11.97 6.37 -40.86
CA LYS A 5 11.84 7.66 -40.15
C LYS A 5 10.39 7.90 -39.68
N THR A 6 9.41 7.48 -40.49
CA THR A 6 7.98 7.57 -40.20
C THR A 6 7.54 6.79 -38.96
N ALA A 7 8.18 5.65 -38.65
CA ALA A 7 7.87 4.86 -37.46
C ALA A 7 8.36 5.55 -36.17
N TRP A 8 9.55 6.15 -36.21
CA TRP A 8 10.11 6.90 -35.09
C TRP A 8 9.31 8.17 -34.79
N VAL A 9 8.90 8.91 -35.82
CA VAL A 9 8.05 10.10 -35.66
C VAL A 9 6.71 9.72 -35.01
N ARG A 10 6.08 8.63 -35.45
CA ARG A 10 4.83 8.14 -34.84
C ARG A 10 5.02 7.70 -33.40
N ALA A 11 6.10 6.97 -33.09
CA ALA A 11 6.42 6.57 -31.73
C ALA A 11 6.65 7.79 -30.82
N GLY A 12 7.41 8.79 -31.29
CA GLY A 12 7.63 10.05 -30.58
C GLY A 12 6.33 10.80 -30.31
N ALA A 13 5.43 10.89 -31.31
CA ALA A 13 4.12 11.53 -31.15
C ALA A 13 3.23 10.82 -30.11
N ILE A 14 3.24 9.48 -30.08
CA ILE A 14 2.51 8.68 -29.09
C ILE A 14 3.06 8.91 -27.67
N VAL A 15 4.38 8.92 -27.52
CA VAL A 15 5.02 9.21 -26.22
C VAL A 15 4.67 10.60 -25.73
N LEU A 16 4.76 11.60 -26.61
CA LEU A 16 4.38 12.97 -26.30
C LEU A 16 2.90 13.08 -25.92
N TRP A 17 2.01 12.40 -26.64
CA TRP A 17 0.58 12.34 -26.31
C TRP A 17 0.33 11.83 -24.88
N CYS A 18 0.93 10.69 -24.53
CA CYS A 18 0.78 10.12 -23.18
C CYS A 18 1.32 11.07 -22.10
N LEU A 19 2.43 11.75 -22.36
CA LEU A 19 3.01 12.75 -21.45
C LEU A 19 2.08 13.95 -21.25
N VAL A 20 1.57 14.53 -22.34
CA VAL A 20 0.65 15.68 -22.28
C VAL A 20 -0.65 15.31 -21.57
N LEU A 21 -1.25 14.16 -21.93
CA LEU A 21 -2.47 13.68 -21.29
C LEU A 21 -2.27 13.46 -19.79
N ALA A 22 -1.17 12.83 -19.39
CA ALA A 22 -0.86 12.60 -17.99
C ALA A 22 -0.61 13.90 -17.23
N ALA A 23 0.07 14.87 -17.84
CA ALA A 23 0.32 16.17 -17.22
C ALA A 23 -1.00 16.91 -16.95
N VAL A 24 -1.91 16.96 -17.93
CA VAL A 24 -3.24 17.57 -17.79
C VAL A 24 -4.05 16.91 -16.68
N LEU A 25 -3.95 15.59 -16.54
CA LEU A 25 -4.73 14.81 -15.58
C LEU A 25 -4.16 14.77 -14.16
N SER A 26 -2.89 15.14 -13.97
CA SER A 26 -2.18 15.08 -12.68
C SER A 26 -1.84 16.44 -12.07
N THR A 27 -1.81 17.51 -12.87
CA THR A 27 -1.42 18.84 -12.39
C THR A 27 -2.35 19.34 -11.29
N ASN A 28 -1.79 19.70 -10.13
CA ASN A 28 -2.47 20.25 -8.96
C ASN A 28 -3.64 19.38 -8.47
N ARG A 29 -3.46 18.05 -8.51
CA ARG A 29 -4.47 17.10 -8.03
C ARG A 29 -3.88 16.10 -7.04
N MET A 30 -4.69 15.79 -6.04
CA MET A 30 -4.52 14.67 -5.12
C MET A 30 -5.78 13.82 -5.25
N LEU A 31 -5.64 12.56 -5.64
CA LEU A 31 -6.79 11.67 -5.90
C LEU A 31 -7.04 10.66 -4.78
N SER A 32 -6.19 10.66 -3.76
CA SER A 32 -6.25 9.73 -2.63
C SER A 32 -5.60 10.36 -1.39
N LEU A 33 -6.24 10.17 -0.23
CA LEU A 33 -5.68 10.34 1.10
C LEU A 33 -5.48 8.95 1.73
N SER A 34 -4.84 8.04 1.00
CA SER A 34 -4.45 6.72 1.52
C SER A 34 -3.15 6.82 2.29
N VAL A 35 -2.98 5.98 3.30
CA VAL A 35 -1.73 5.82 4.04
C VAL A 35 -0.56 5.46 3.10
N ASP A 36 -0.83 4.73 2.01
CA ASP A 36 0.17 4.41 0.99
C ASP A 36 0.78 5.65 0.33
N ALA A 37 0.03 6.75 0.22
CA ALA A 37 0.57 8.02 -0.27
C ALA A 37 1.68 8.55 0.65
N SER A 38 1.53 8.40 1.96
CA SER A 38 2.50 8.83 2.97
C SER A 38 3.78 7.98 2.90
N TYR A 39 3.64 6.66 2.84
CA TYR A 39 4.78 5.74 2.68
C TYR A 39 5.56 6.00 1.39
N HIS A 40 4.85 6.22 0.29
CA HIS A 40 5.47 6.50 -1.01
C HIS A 40 6.14 7.88 -1.06
N LEU A 41 5.56 8.89 -0.41
CA LEU A 41 6.22 10.19 -0.27
C LEU A 41 7.49 10.11 0.58
N GLN A 42 7.46 9.33 1.66
CA GLN A 42 8.64 9.06 2.49
C GLN A 42 9.80 8.51 1.64
N VAL A 43 9.54 7.52 0.77
CA VAL A 43 10.58 7.01 -0.13
C VAL A 43 11.03 8.06 -1.14
N MET A 44 10.09 8.83 -1.68
CA MET A 44 10.38 9.91 -2.64
C MET A 44 11.33 10.97 -2.04
N GLU A 45 11.18 11.30 -0.75
CA GLU A 45 12.04 12.26 -0.06
C GLU A 45 13.51 11.81 -0.01
N VAL A 46 13.75 10.50 0.02
CA VAL A 46 15.10 9.93 0.00
C VAL A 46 15.61 9.80 -1.44
N VAL A 47 14.83 9.15 -2.31
CA VAL A 47 15.26 8.78 -3.67
C VAL A 47 15.54 9.99 -4.56
N ARG A 48 14.83 11.11 -4.36
CA ARG A 48 15.07 12.33 -5.16
C ARG A 48 16.45 12.96 -4.92
N ARG A 49 17.06 12.72 -3.75
CA ARG A 49 18.34 13.31 -3.35
C ARG A 49 19.50 12.36 -3.63
N ALA A 50 19.27 11.07 -3.46
CA ALA A 50 20.23 10.03 -3.76
C ALA A 50 19.52 8.96 -4.59
N PHE A 51 19.91 8.81 -5.86
CA PHE A 51 19.38 7.74 -6.71
C PHE A 51 19.59 6.34 -6.09
N LEU A 52 20.51 6.21 -5.14
CA LEU A 52 20.72 5.03 -4.30
C LEU A 52 20.27 5.33 -2.86
N VAL A 53 19.45 4.47 -2.27
CA VAL A 53 19.11 4.51 -0.84
C VAL A 53 20.06 3.55 -0.13
N PRO A 54 20.98 4.04 0.73
CA PRO A 54 21.81 3.16 1.56
C PRO A 54 20.93 2.28 2.46
N ALA A 55 21.37 1.06 2.75
CA ALA A 55 20.62 0.17 3.66
C ALA A 55 20.70 0.63 5.14
N VAL A 56 21.73 1.42 5.49
CA VAL A 56 22.01 1.90 6.85
C VAL A 56 21.56 3.36 7.00
N GLY A 57 21.00 3.72 8.16
CA GLY A 57 20.55 5.09 8.46
C GLY A 57 19.12 5.42 8.00
N HIS A 58 18.39 4.42 7.52
CA HIS A 58 17.01 4.58 7.00
C HIS A 58 15.97 3.73 7.73
N GLU A 59 16.28 3.28 8.95
CA GLU A 59 15.41 2.42 9.78
C GLU A 59 14.02 3.03 10.01
N TRP A 60 13.90 4.36 10.02
CA TRP A 60 12.65 5.09 10.12
C TRP A 60 11.67 4.82 8.96
N MET A 61 12.15 4.34 7.81
CA MET A 61 11.29 3.96 6.69
C MET A 61 10.65 2.56 6.85
N ALA A 62 10.98 1.83 7.92
CA ALA A 62 10.42 0.50 8.22
C ALA A 62 10.44 -0.45 6.99
N GLU A 63 9.30 -1.07 6.66
CA GLU A 63 9.19 -2.00 5.53
C GLU A 63 9.51 -1.35 4.19
N MET A 64 9.34 -0.03 4.09
CA MET A 64 9.66 0.70 2.87
C MET A 64 11.15 0.69 2.56
N VAL A 65 12.07 0.39 3.49
CA VAL A 65 13.50 0.22 3.17
C VAL A 65 13.71 -0.86 2.10
N ALA A 66 13.03 -2.00 2.25
CA ALA A 66 13.18 -3.17 1.37
C ALA A 66 12.24 -3.15 0.15
N TYR A 67 11.43 -2.09 -0.01
CA TYR A 67 10.47 -1.97 -1.10
C TYR A 67 11.14 -1.65 -2.46
N PRO A 68 10.68 -2.21 -3.60
CA PRO A 68 11.22 -1.91 -4.92
C PRO A 68 11.24 -0.41 -5.25
N LYS A 69 12.37 0.11 -5.76
CA LYS A 69 12.60 1.56 -5.88
C LYS A 69 12.49 2.14 -7.28
N LEU A 70 12.38 1.33 -8.34
CA LEU A 70 12.41 1.89 -9.70
C LEU A 70 11.20 2.78 -10.00
N SER A 71 10.03 2.47 -9.43
CA SER A 71 8.84 3.32 -9.53
C SER A 71 9.04 4.69 -8.89
N HIS A 72 9.75 4.77 -7.75
CA HIS A 72 10.10 6.04 -7.09
C HIS A 72 11.16 6.81 -7.85
N ARG A 73 12.16 6.14 -8.42
CA ARG A 73 13.16 6.79 -9.30
C ARG A 73 12.52 7.38 -10.54
N PHE A 74 11.58 6.64 -11.13
CA PHE A 74 10.81 7.12 -12.28
C PHE A 74 10.00 8.37 -11.93
N ALA A 75 9.29 8.36 -10.80
CA ALA A 75 8.62 9.57 -10.29
C ALA A 75 9.61 10.72 -9.99
N GLY A 76 10.80 10.38 -9.47
CA GLY A 76 11.93 11.28 -9.23
C GLY A 76 12.26 12.17 -10.42
N LEU A 77 12.22 11.62 -11.64
CA LEU A 77 12.48 12.38 -12.87
C LEU A 77 11.51 13.56 -13.04
N PHE A 78 10.24 13.42 -12.67
CA PHE A 78 9.28 14.54 -12.75
C PHE A 78 9.55 15.59 -11.67
N ALA A 79 9.95 15.17 -10.47
CA ALA A 79 10.35 16.12 -9.42
C ALA A 79 11.58 16.92 -9.83
N THR A 80 12.56 16.31 -10.52
CA THR A 80 13.71 17.05 -11.08
C THR A 80 13.31 18.05 -12.18
N LEU A 81 12.14 17.87 -12.81
CA LEU A 81 11.56 18.80 -13.77
C LEU A 81 10.68 19.88 -13.11
N GLY A 82 10.72 20.02 -11.79
CA GLY A 82 10.04 21.09 -11.04
C GLY A 82 8.64 20.74 -10.54
N TRP A 83 8.19 19.49 -10.68
CA TRP A 83 6.93 19.04 -10.09
C TRP A 83 7.06 18.88 -8.57
N SER A 84 6.01 19.18 -7.81
CA SER A 84 5.97 18.81 -6.39
C SER A 84 6.02 17.29 -6.25
N GLU A 85 6.54 16.77 -5.14
CA GLU A 85 6.75 15.34 -4.97
C GLU A 85 5.43 14.54 -5.05
N ILE A 86 4.33 15.08 -4.50
CA ILE A 86 2.99 14.47 -4.58
C ILE A 86 2.52 14.41 -6.04
N ASN A 87 2.62 15.51 -6.79
CA ASN A 87 2.21 15.52 -8.19
C ASN A 87 3.14 14.68 -9.06
N ALA A 88 4.43 14.58 -8.74
CA ALA A 88 5.39 13.74 -9.47
C ALA A 88 5.04 12.25 -9.35
N LEU A 89 4.65 11.79 -8.14
CA LEU A 89 4.16 10.44 -7.91
C LEU A 89 2.86 10.18 -8.70
N LEU A 90 1.91 11.13 -8.67
CA LEU A 90 0.67 11.02 -9.43
C LEU A 90 0.92 11.02 -10.94
N MET A 91 1.78 11.92 -11.45
CA MET A 91 2.16 12.04 -12.85
C MET A 91 2.73 10.72 -13.39
N ALA A 92 3.66 10.11 -12.64
CA ALA A 92 4.21 8.80 -12.98
C ALA A 92 3.10 7.72 -13.06
N GLY A 93 2.21 7.67 -12.07
CA GLY A 93 1.09 6.73 -12.06
C GLY A 93 0.13 6.93 -13.23
N VAL A 94 -0.30 8.17 -13.50
CA VAL A 94 -1.26 8.49 -14.57
C VAL A 94 -0.64 8.24 -15.94
N LEU A 95 0.63 8.57 -16.13
CA LEU A 95 1.36 8.24 -17.36
C LEU A 95 1.39 6.73 -17.59
N SER A 96 1.70 5.95 -16.55
CA SER A 96 1.69 4.49 -16.62
C SER A 96 0.30 3.93 -16.92
N ALA A 97 -0.77 4.47 -16.33
CA ALA A 97 -2.14 4.13 -16.68
C ALA A 97 -2.43 4.39 -18.16
N GLY A 98 -2.02 5.56 -18.66
CA GLY A 98 -2.13 5.91 -20.08
C GLY A 98 -1.44 4.88 -20.97
N VAL A 99 -0.20 4.52 -20.66
CA VAL A 99 0.56 3.51 -21.42
C VAL A 99 -0.12 2.15 -21.40
N ALA A 100 -0.57 1.67 -20.23
CA ALA A 100 -1.25 0.38 -20.12
C ALA A 100 -2.54 0.33 -20.96
N TRP A 101 -3.38 1.36 -20.87
CA TRP A 101 -4.60 1.46 -21.69
C TRP A 101 -4.32 1.54 -23.17
N LEU A 102 -3.28 2.27 -23.58
CA LEU A 102 -2.90 2.35 -24.98
C LEU A 102 -2.46 0.97 -25.52
N VAL A 103 -1.68 0.22 -24.75
CA VAL A 103 -1.28 -1.14 -25.16
C VAL A 103 -2.51 -2.03 -25.33
N LEU A 104 -3.41 -2.04 -24.34
CA LEU A 104 -4.63 -2.86 -24.38
C LEU A 104 -5.56 -2.49 -25.54
N PHE A 105 -5.81 -1.19 -25.76
CA PHE A 105 -6.66 -0.74 -26.86
C PHE A 105 -5.99 -0.87 -28.22
N ASP A 106 -4.66 -0.76 -28.33
CA ASP A 106 -3.95 -1.08 -29.57
C ASP A 106 -4.06 -2.57 -29.90
N GLN A 107 -4.00 -3.46 -28.90
CA GLN A 107 -4.26 -4.89 -29.14
C GLN A 107 -5.71 -5.14 -29.55
N ALA A 108 -6.67 -4.50 -28.87
CA ALA A 108 -8.09 -4.63 -29.24
C ALA A 108 -8.35 -4.15 -30.68
N ARG A 109 -7.77 -3.02 -31.07
CA ARG A 109 -7.83 -2.48 -32.43
C ARG A 109 -7.26 -3.44 -33.47
N ARG A 110 -6.20 -4.20 -33.14
CA ARG A 110 -5.61 -5.22 -34.02
C ARG A 110 -6.49 -6.45 -34.19
N VAL A 111 -7.44 -6.69 -33.28
CA VAL A 111 -8.47 -7.72 -33.44
C VAL A 111 -9.57 -7.23 -34.39
N SER A 112 -10.17 -6.06 -34.11
CA SER A 112 -11.07 -5.30 -35.02
C SER A 112 -11.49 -3.97 -34.38
N LEU A 113 -12.02 -3.02 -35.17
CA LEU A 113 -12.57 -1.77 -34.60
C LEU A 113 -13.85 -2.02 -33.81
N THR A 114 -14.68 -2.98 -34.25
CA THR A 114 -15.88 -3.39 -33.53
C THR A 114 -15.53 -3.94 -32.13
N TYR A 115 -14.53 -4.82 -32.04
CA TYR A 115 -14.03 -5.33 -30.76
C TYR A 115 -13.47 -4.20 -29.86
N LEU A 116 -12.70 -3.27 -30.43
CA LEU A 116 -12.23 -2.08 -29.71
C LEU A 116 -13.40 -1.27 -29.12
N ALA A 117 -14.44 -1.00 -29.89
CA ALA A 117 -15.59 -0.22 -29.44
C ALA A 117 -16.33 -0.91 -28.28
N ILE A 118 -16.53 -2.23 -28.37
CA ILE A 118 -17.14 -3.02 -27.30
C ILE A 118 -16.27 -2.97 -26.03
N CYS A 119 -14.96 -3.20 -26.15
CA CYS A 119 -14.05 -3.14 -25.00
C CYS A 119 -13.99 -1.72 -24.40
N ALA A 120 -14.03 -0.67 -25.20
CA ALA A 120 -14.07 0.70 -24.70
C ALA A 120 -15.36 0.99 -23.92
N ALA A 121 -16.52 0.56 -24.43
CA ALA A 121 -17.80 0.71 -23.73
C ALA A 121 -17.83 -0.06 -22.40
N LEU A 122 -17.39 -1.32 -22.41
CA LEU A 122 -17.30 -2.15 -21.21
C LEU A 122 -16.27 -1.60 -20.21
N ALA A 123 -15.16 -1.01 -20.67
CA ALA A 123 -14.19 -0.34 -19.80
C ALA A 123 -14.84 0.84 -19.09
N LEU A 124 -15.60 1.69 -19.81
CA LEU A 124 -16.33 2.80 -19.20
C LEU A 124 -17.38 2.31 -18.19
N ILE A 125 -18.13 1.25 -18.51
CA ILE A 125 -19.06 0.64 -17.54
C ILE A 125 -18.31 0.19 -16.28
N ASN A 126 -17.16 -0.48 -16.42
CA ASN A 126 -16.36 -0.93 -15.29
C ASN A 126 -15.85 0.25 -14.43
N VAL A 127 -15.41 1.36 -15.05
CA VAL A 127 -15.01 2.59 -14.35
C VAL A 127 -16.12 3.10 -13.42
N TYR A 128 -17.37 3.12 -13.90
CA TYR A 128 -18.49 3.66 -13.14
C TYR A 128 -19.10 2.66 -12.16
N ALA A 129 -19.27 1.40 -12.57
CA ALA A 129 -19.97 0.38 -11.79
C ALA A 129 -19.09 -0.25 -10.70
N LEU A 130 -17.86 -0.64 -11.03
CA LEU A 130 -16.99 -1.37 -10.09
C LEU A 130 -15.87 -0.51 -9.53
N ARG A 131 -15.40 0.50 -10.29
CA ARG A 131 -14.11 1.17 -10.06
C ARG A 131 -12.96 0.18 -9.90
N GLY A 132 -13.07 -0.97 -10.58
CA GLY A 132 -12.08 -2.05 -10.57
C GLY A 132 -11.17 -2.02 -11.78
N VAL A 133 -10.98 -0.86 -12.41
CA VAL A 133 -10.14 -0.76 -13.61
C VAL A 133 -8.70 -0.39 -13.29
N ILE A 134 -7.77 -0.75 -14.17
CA ILE A 134 -6.40 -0.21 -14.16
C ILE A 134 -6.47 1.33 -14.21
N GLY A 135 -5.78 1.97 -13.27
CA GLY A 135 -5.80 3.40 -12.98
C GLY A 135 -6.61 3.74 -11.73
N ALA A 136 -7.60 2.93 -11.36
CA ALA A 136 -8.35 3.12 -10.12
C ALA A 136 -7.50 2.81 -8.87
N GLU A 137 -6.36 2.14 -9.03
CA GLU A 137 -5.30 2.03 -8.03
C GLU A 137 -4.87 3.40 -7.48
N LEU A 138 -4.94 4.46 -8.28
CA LEU A 138 -4.50 5.81 -7.88
C LEU A 138 -5.61 6.61 -7.21
N VAL A 139 -6.87 6.22 -7.42
CA VAL A 139 -8.04 6.93 -6.92
C VAL A 139 -8.46 6.28 -5.61
N ARG A 140 -8.44 7.05 -4.51
CA ARG A 140 -8.67 6.61 -3.11
C ARG A 140 -7.63 5.63 -2.53
N ASN A 141 -6.94 4.82 -3.33
CA ASN A 141 -6.02 3.78 -2.84
C ASN A 141 -4.52 4.17 -2.88
N PHE A 142 -4.10 4.89 -3.92
CA PHE A 142 -2.73 5.33 -4.19
C PHE A 142 -1.66 4.23 -4.37
N PHE A 143 -2.00 3.09 -4.99
CA PHE A 143 -1.03 2.04 -5.31
C PHE A 143 -0.21 2.38 -6.58
N TYR A 144 0.46 3.53 -6.59
CA TYR A 144 1.11 4.03 -7.79
C TYR A 144 2.28 3.14 -8.30
N PRO A 145 3.10 2.47 -7.47
CA PRO A 145 4.15 1.59 -7.99
C PRO A 145 3.56 0.36 -8.69
N GLN A 146 2.42 -0.15 -8.21
CA GLN A 146 1.67 -1.20 -8.89
C GLN A 146 1.26 -0.72 -10.28
N MET A 147 0.71 0.48 -10.42
CA MET A 147 0.33 1.06 -11.71
C MET A 147 1.54 1.22 -12.66
N VAL A 148 2.69 1.67 -12.15
CA VAL A 148 3.93 1.72 -12.95
C VAL A 148 4.34 0.33 -13.42
N GLY A 149 4.33 -0.66 -12.52
CA GLY A 149 4.61 -2.05 -12.86
C GLY A 149 3.63 -2.65 -13.88
N GLU A 150 2.35 -2.29 -13.84
CA GLU A 150 1.35 -2.72 -14.85
C GLU A 150 1.69 -2.20 -16.25
N ALA A 151 2.13 -0.95 -16.39
CA ALA A 151 2.59 -0.43 -17.67
C ALA A 151 3.82 -1.17 -18.19
N VAL A 152 4.78 -1.44 -17.29
CA VAL A 152 5.98 -2.22 -17.61
C VAL A 152 5.63 -3.65 -18.00
N ALA A 153 4.69 -4.29 -17.31
CA ALA A 153 4.18 -5.61 -17.63
C ALA A 153 3.48 -5.64 -19.00
N ALA A 154 2.59 -4.68 -19.28
CA ALA A 154 1.89 -4.59 -20.57
C ALA A 154 2.86 -4.42 -21.74
N LEU A 155 3.84 -3.51 -21.61
CA LEU A 155 4.92 -3.35 -22.59
C LEU A 155 5.78 -4.62 -22.70
N GLY A 156 6.08 -5.26 -21.56
CA GLY A 156 6.84 -6.50 -21.47
C GLY A 156 6.21 -7.64 -22.27
N VAL A 157 4.90 -7.85 -22.12
CA VAL A 157 4.17 -8.87 -22.90
C VAL A 157 4.11 -8.49 -24.38
N ALA A 158 3.85 -7.23 -24.73
CA ALA A 158 3.84 -6.77 -26.11
C ALA A 158 5.20 -6.97 -26.81
N GLY A 159 6.30 -6.64 -26.13
CA GLY A 159 7.66 -6.92 -26.60
C GLY A 159 7.93 -8.42 -26.71
N GLY A 160 7.49 -9.20 -25.73
CA GLY A 160 7.58 -10.66 -25.74
C GLY A 160 6.91 -11.27 -26.97
N ALA A 161 5.74 -10.78 -27.37
CA ALA A 161 5.04 -11.28 -28.55
C ALA A 161 5.83 -11.04 -29.85
N VAL A 162 6.63 -9.96 -29.92
CA VAL A 162 7.55 -9.71 -31.04
C VAL A 162 8.77 -10.62 -31.00
N VAL A 163 9.33 -10.86 -29.82
CA VAL A 163 10.51 -11.73 -29.65
C VAL A 163 10.15 -13.19 -29.91
N LEU A 164 9.01 -13.68 -29.41
CA LEU A 164 8.54 -15.05 -29.60
C LEU A 164 8.39 -15.42 -31.07
N ALA A 165 7.90 -14.48 -31.89
CA ALA A 165 7.77 -14.66 -33.33
C ALA A 165 9.11 -14.80 -34.06
N ARG A 166 10.24 -14.46 -33.42
CA ARG A 166 11.59 -14.55 -34.01
C ARG A 166 12.37 -15.74 -33.49
N SER A 167 12.36 -15.99 -32.18
CA SER A 167 13.17 -17.04 -31.57
C SER A 167 12.70 -17.37 -30.16
N ARG A 168 12.52 -18.67 -29.89
CA ARG A 168 12.14 -19.18 -28.56
C ARG A 168 13.26 -19.07 -27.51
N PRO A 169 14.54 -19.40 -27.82
CA PRO A 169 15.64 -19.12 -26.89
C PRO A 169 15.72 -17.63 -26.49
N MET A 170 15.61 -16.73 -27.47
CA MET A 170 15.60 -15.29 -27.16
C MET A 170 14.38 -14.90 -26.34
N PHE A 171 13.21 -15.49 -26.60
CA PHE A 171 12.01 -15.24 -25.81
C PHE A 171 12.16 -15.70 -24.36
N ALA A 172 12.73 -16.88 -24.11
CA ALA A 172 12.96 -17.38 -22.76
C ALA A 172 13.89 -16.44 -21.97
N ALA A 173 15.01 -16.03 -22.57
CA ALA A 173 15.94 -15.07 -21.97
C ALA A 173 15.29 -13.69 -21.75
N TYR A 174 14.56 -13.18 -22.75
CA TYR A 174 13.80 -11.95 -22.64
C TYR A 174 12.77 -12.03 -21.52
N GLY A 175 12.01 -13.12 -21.44
CA GLY A 175 10.94 -13.26 -20.46
C GLY A 175 11.46 -13.28 -19.03
N ALA A 176 12.54 -14.02 -18.77
CA ALA A 176 13.19 -14.02 -17.46
C ALA A 176 13.77 -12.64 -17.10
N ALA A 177 14.45 -11.98 -18.05
CA ALA A 177 14.98 -10.64 -17.84
C ALA A 177 13.88 -9.61 -17.59
N MET A 178 12.76 -9.70 -18.31
CA MET A 178 11.62 -8.79 -18.18
C MET A 178 10.88 -8.98 -16.86
N VAL A 179 10.74 -10.23 -16.38
CA VAL A 179 10.19 -10.53 -15.04
C VAL A 179 11.10 -9.97 -13.95
N LEU A 180 12.42 -10.17 -14.06
CA LEU A 180 13.38 -9.57 -13.12
C LEU A 180 13.29 -8.04 -13.10
N LEU A 181 13.23 -7.40 -14.28
CA LEU A 181 13.10 -5.96 -14.41
C LEU A 181 11.79 -5.44 -13.81
N CYS A 182 10.66 -6.08 -14.13
CA CYS A 182 9.34 -5.68 -13.65
C CYS A 182 9.25 -5.79 -12.12
N GLY A 183 9.88 -6.80 -11.51
CA GLY A 183 9.90 -6.97 -10.05
C GLY A 183 10.60 -5.83 -9.30
N CYS A 184 11.48 -5.09 -9.99
CA CYS A 184 12.11 -3.89 -9.45
C CYS A 184 11.18 -2.65 -9.43
N PHE A 185 9.99 -2.73 -10.07
CA PHE A 185 8.93 -1.73 -9.99
C PHE A 185 7.83 -2.12 -9.00
N HIS A 186 7.30 -3.36 -9.12
CA HIS A 186 6.30 -3.91 -8.20
C HIS A 186 6.08 -5.42 -8.42
N LEU A 187 5.74 -6.17 -7.36
CA LEU A 187 5.60 -7.63 -7.45
C LEU A 187 4.26 -8.10 -8.08
N VAL A 188 3.12 -7.49 -7.76
CA VAL A 188 1.80 -7.92 -8.28
C VAL A 188 1.75 -7.94 -9.82
N PRO A 189 2.10 -6.86 -10.55
CA PRO A 189 2.18 -6.88 -12.01
C PRO A 189 3.22 -7.88 -12.54
N THR A 190 4.29 -8.13 -11.79
CA THR A 190 5.35 -9.08 -12.16
C THR A 190 4.84 -10.52 -12.16
N LEU A 191 4.00 -10.90 -11.20
CA LEU A 191 3.33 -12.20 -11.20
C LEU A 191 2.45 -12.36 -12.45
N ARG A 192 1.70 -11.30 -12.82
CA ARG A 192 0.85 -11.29 -14.01
C ARG A 192 1.67 -11.42 -15.29
N LEU A 193 2.75 -10.65 -15.39
CA LEU A 193 3.71 -10.70 -16.50
C LEU A 193 4.32 -12.10 -16.65
N CYS A 194 4.79 -12.69 -15.55
CA CYS A 194 5.35 -14.04 -15.53
C CYS A 194 4.33 -15.05 -16.07
N GLY A 195 3.10 -15.04 -15.54
CA GLY A 195 2.03 -15.91 -16.00
C GLY A 195 1.67 -15.69 -17.48
N ALA A 196 1.61 -14.45 -17.95
CA ALA A 196 1.30 -14.13 -19.34
C ALA A 196 2.38 -14.60 -20.31
N LEU A 197 3.66 -14.35 -20.01
CA LEU A 197 4.77 -14.80 -20.85
C LEU A 197 4.87 -16.33 -20.90
N MET A 198 4.65 -17.00 -19.75
CA MET A 198 4.57 -18.46 -19.68
C MET A 198 3.38 -18.99 -20.49
N ALA A 199 2.21 -18.36 -20.42
CA ALA A 199 1.04 -18.78 -21.20
C ALA A 199 1.28 -18.67 -22.71
N MET A 200 1.93 -17.59 -23.17
CA MET A 200 2.29 -17.43 -24.59
C MET A 200 3.27 -18.50 -25.07
N LEU A 201 4.33 -18.78 -24.30
CA LEU A 201 5.30 -19.82 -24.65
C LEU A 201 4.67 -21.21 -24.57
N GLY A 202 3.84 -21.47 -23.56
CA GLY A 202 3.10 -22.70 -23.39
C GLY A 202 2.17 -22.98 -24.57
N LEU A 203 1.48 -21.98 -25.11
CA LEU A 203 0.69 -22.12 -26.33
C LEU A 203 1.57 -22.48 -27.54
N ALA A 204 2.75 -21.89 -27.68
CA ALA A 204 3.66 -22.21 -28.77
C ALA A 204 4.18 -23.66 -28.67
N VAL A 205 4.54 -24.11 -27.47
CA VAL A 205 4.94 -25.51 -27.21
C VAL A 205 3.77 -26.46 -27.51
N LEU A 206 2.57 -26.13 -27.06
CA LEU A 206 1.37 -26.95 -27.26
C LEU A 206 1.03 -27.10 -28.75
N ARG A 207 1.13 -26.02 -29.53
CA ARG A 207 0.92 -26.06 -30.99
C ARG A 207 1.90 -27.00 -31.69
N ASP A 208 3.17 -26.99 -31.31
CA ASP A 208 4.16 -27.91 -31.86
C ASP A 208 3.86 -29.37 -31.50
N MET A 209 3.40 -29.62 -30.27
CA MET A 209 2.98 -30.95 -29.85
C MET A 209 1.76 -31.45 -30.67
N ILE A 210 0.77 -30.59 -30.90
CA ILE A 210 -0.45 -30.95 -31.63
C ILE A 210 -0.18 -31.13 -33.13
N HIS A 211 0.42 -30.13 -33.78
CA HIS A 211 0.53 -30.09 -35.25
C HIS A 211 1.82 -30.70 -35.78
N ALA A 212 2.94 -30.48 -35.08
CA ALA A 212 4.24 -31.02 -35.50
C ALA A 212 4.58 -32.37 -34.85
N ARG A 213 3.80 -32.80 -33.84
CA ARG A 213 4.04 -34.01 -33.02
C ARG A 213 5.45 -34.07 -32.44
N ARG A 214 5.99 -32.91 -32.04
CA ARG A 214 7.33 -32.75 -31.48
C ARG A 214 7.26 -32.15 -30.09
N ILE A 215 8.16 -32.61 -29.20
CA ILE A 215 8.35 -32.01 -27.88
C ILE A 215 9.37 -30.88 -28.00
N ASP A 216 8.96 -29.67 -27.67
CA ASP A 216 9.83 -28.49 -27.65
C ASP A 216 10.51 -28.33 -26.28
N TRP A 217 11.68 -28.96 -26.13
CA TRP A 217 12.49 -28.86 -24.91
C TRP A 217 12.98 -27.44 -24.62
N ILE A 218 13.21 -26.62 -25.64
CA ILE A 218 13.65 -25.23 -25.46
C ILE A 218 12.52 -24.42 -24.85
N GLY A 219 11.30 -24.58 -25.36
CA GLY A 219 10.11 -23.95 -24.79
C GLY A 219 9.83 -24.40 -23.36
N LEU A 220 9.92 -25.71 -23.07
CA LEU A 220 9.75 -26.24 -21.71
C LEU A 220 10.80 -25.70 -20.74
N GLY A 221 12.08 -25.70 -21.12
CA GLY A 221 13.14 -25.08 -20.33
C GLY A 221 12.94 -23.57 -20.14
N GLY A 222 12.41 -22.90 -21.16
CA GLY A 222 12.05 -21.49 -21.10
C GLY A 222 10.95 -21.16 -20.09
N LEU A 223 9.93 -22.03 -19.93
CA LEU A 223 8.89 -21.87 -18.90
C LEU A 223 9.50 -21.88 -17.49
N LEU A 224 10.42 -22.81 -17.23
CA LEU A 224 11.15 -22.89 -15.96
C LEU A 224 12.04 -21.68 -15.74
N LEU A 225 12.73 -21.20 -16.78
CA LEU A 225 13.60 -20.03 -16.71
C LEU A 225 12.82 -18.75 -16.39
N ILE A 226 11.65 -18.55 -16.99
CA ILE A 226 10.78 -17.40 -16.70
C ILE A 226 10.30 -17.44 -15.24
N ALA A 227 9.87 -18.62 -14.75
CA ALA A 227 9.47 -18.80 -13.36
C ALA A 227 10.65 -18.60 -12.38
N ALA A 228 11.85 -19.05 -12.73
CA ALA A 228 13.06 -18.83 -11.95
C ALA A 228 13.40 -17.33 -11.85
N GLY A 229 13.16 -16.55 -12.91
CA GLY A 229 13.32 -15.09 -12.89
C GLY A 229 12.44 -14.39 -11.85
N LEU A 230 11.23 -14.92 -11.58
CA LEU A 230 10.35 -14.40 -10.53
C LEU A 230 10.93 -14.65 -9.13
N VAL A 231 11.30 -15.90 -8.84
CA VAL A 231 11.81 -16.31 -7.51
C VAL A 231 13.21 -15.73 -7.25
N GLY A 232 14.01 -15.57 -8.31
CA GLY A 232 15.33 -14.96 -8.26
C GLY A 232 15.32 -13.43 -8.18
N ASN A 233 14.16 -12.78 -8.23
CA ASN A 233 14.08 -11.33 -8.06
C ASN A 233 14.44 -10.94 -6.60
N PRO A 234 15.33 -9.95 -6.38
CA PRO A 234 15.79 -9.59 -5.04
C PRO A 234 14.68 -9.08 -4.11
N PHE A 235 13.57 -8.61 -4.65
CA PHE A 235 12.44 -8.08 -3.87
C PHE A 235 11.33 -9.11 -3.64
N PHE A 236 11.39 -10.29 -4.26
CA PHE A 236 10.32 -11.30 -4.18
C PHE A 236 10.00 -11.67 -2.73
N TRP A 237 11.03 -12.02 -1.96
CA TRP A 237 10.88 -12.48 -0.58
C TRP A 237 10.46 -11.37 0.37
N SER A 238 11.03 -10.16 0.22
CA SER A 238 10.63 -8.99 1.02
C SER A 238 9.18 -8.60 0.77
N MET A 239 8.73 -8.61 -0.48
CA MET A 239 7.34 -8.32 -0.85
C MET A 239 6.38 -9.43 -0.39
N ARG A 240 6.79 -10.71 -0.43
CA ARG A 240 6.00 -11.80 0.16
C ARG A 240 5.79 -11.61 1.66
N TRP A 241 6.83 -11.19 2.39
CA TRP A 241 6.72 -10.91 3.82
C TRP A 241 5.83 -9.69 4.10
N MET A 242 6.00 -8.60 3.34
CA MET A 242 5.14 -7.40 3.47
C MET A 242 3.68 -7.66 3.13
N ALA A 243 3.36 -8.66 2.31
CA ALA A 243 1.98 -9.00 1.95
C ALA A 243 1.14 -9.51 3.15
N VAL A 244 1.78 -9.87 4.28
CA VAL A 244 1.09 -10.23 5.53
C VAL A 244 0.42 -9.01 6.17
N ASN A 245 0.96 -7.81 5.94
CA ASN A 245 0.36 -6.58 6.45
C ASN A 245 -1.00 -6.35 5.78
N ASN A 246 -2.00 -6.03 6.60
CA ASN A 246 -3.34 -5.71 6.12
C ASN A 246 -3.47 -4.20 5.90
N GLY A 247 -4.43 -3.81 5.06
CA GLY A 247 -4.67 -2.43 4.70
C GLY A 247 -6.10 -2.23 4.20
N SER A 248 -6.40 -1.04 3.70
CA SER A 248 -7.71 -0.74 3.13
C SER A 248 -7.64 -0.64 1.61
N ILE A 249 -8.70 -1.13 0.96
CA ILE A 249 -8.90 -0.98 -0.47
C ILE A 249 -10.35 -0.62 -0.74
N HIS A 250 -10.56 0.34 -1.63
CA HIS A 250 -11.86 0.92 -1.88
C HIS A 250 -12.28 0.69 -3.33
N PHE A 251 -13.17 -0.29 -3.52
CA PHE A 251 -13.95 -0.47 -4.75
C PHE A 251 -15.28 0.32 -4.67
N ALA A 252 -15.98 0.48 -5.80
CA ALA A 252 -17.34 1.06 -5.77
C ALA A 252 -18.35 0.14 -5.09
N ILE A 253 -18.20 -1.17 -5.31
CA ILE A 253 -19.04 -2.22 -4.73
C ILE A 253 -18.15 -3.07 -3.81
N PRO A 254 -18.59 -3.37 -2.57
CA PRO A 254 -17.85 -4.27 -1.68
C PRO A 254 -17.57 -5.61 -2.38
N MET A 255 -16.30 -5.91 -2.59
CA MET A 255 -15.88 -7.11 -3.29
C MET A 255 -15.43 -8.16 -2.27
N THR A 256 -16.17 -9.27 -2.19
CA THR A 256 -15.79 -10.38 -1.31
C THR A 256 -14.62 -11.17 -1.93
N LEU A 257 -13.80 -11.81 -1.08
CA LEU A 257 -12.67 -12.63 -1.54
C LEU A 257 -13.15 -13.78 -2.46
N ASN A 258 -14.22 -14.46 -2.06
CA ASN A 258 -14.86 -15.51 -2.86
C ASN A 258 -15.39 -14.99 -4.19
N GLY A 259 -15.99 -13.80 -4.20
CA GLY A 259 -16.47 -13.16 -5.43
C GLY A 259 -15.33 -12.87 -6.40
N LEU A 260 -14.22 -12.30 -5.90
CA LEU A 260 -13.05 -12.05 -6.73
C LEU A 260 -12.39 -13.36 -7.20
N ALA A 261 -12.38 -14.41 -6.37
CA ALA A 261 -11.87 -15.73 -6.74
C ALA A 261 -12.71 -16.34 -7.87
N GLY A 262 -14.05 -16.22 -7.80
CA GLY A 262 -14.95 -16.64 -8.87
C GLY A 262 -14.73 -15.89 -10.18
N LEU A 263 -14.59 -14.56 -10.13
CA LEU A 263 -14.25 -13.75 -11.30
C LEU A 263 -12.88 -14.13 -11.91
N SER A 264 -11.92 -14.46 -11.05
CA SER A 264 -10.58 -14.88 -11.49
C SER A 264 -10.60 -16.26 -12.12
N ALA A 265 -11.36 -17.21 -11.56
CA ALA A 265 -11.57 -18.53 -12.14
C ALA A 265 -12.26 -18.42 -13.51
N LEU A 266 -13.29 -17.58 -13.63
CA LEU A 266 -13.92 -17.28 -14.91
C LEU A 266 -12.90 -16.75 -15.92
N LEU A 267 -12.09 -15.75 -15.53
CA LEU A 267 -11.06 -15.18 -16.40
C LEU A 267 -10.05 -16.24 -16.89
N VAL A 268 -9.62 -17.17 -16.02
CA VAL A 268 -8.74 -18.29 -16.41
C VAL A 268 -9.42 -19.23 -17.39
N VAL A 269 -10.67 -19.63 -17.13
CA VAL A 269 -11.42 -20.55 -18.01
C VAL A 269 -11.61 -19.94 -19.40
N LEU A 270 -12.04 -18.68 -19.48
CA LEU A 270 -12.23 -17.99 -20.76
C LEU A 270 -10.92 -17.83 -21.52
N SER A 271 -9.82 -17.53 -20.82
CA SER A 271 -8.48 -17.43 -21.43
C SER A 271 -8.00 -18.79 -21.95
N ALA A 272 -8.20 -19.86 -21.17
CA ALA A 272 -7.87 -21.23 -21.56
C ALA A 272 -8.68 -21.69 -22.78
N TRP A 273 -9.96 -21.31 -22.87
CA TRP A 273 -10.78 -21.56 -24.05
C TRP A 273 -10.19 -20.92 -25.31
N ILE A 274 -9.83 -19.63 -25.25
CA ILE A 274 -9.22 -18.93 -26.38
C ILE A 274 -7.90 -19.62 -26.78
N PHE A 275 -7.07 -20.04 -25.81
CA PHE A 275 -5.86 -20.79 -26.10
C PHE A 275 -6.13 -22.14 -26.73
N LEU A 276 -7.14 -22.89 -26.28
CA LEU A 276 -7.51 -24.18 -26.88
C LEU A 276 -7.92 -23.98 -28.35
N ILE A 277 -8.78 -23.00 -28.62
CA ILE A 277 -9.21 -22.68 -29.99
C ILE A 277 -8.01 -22.30 -30.84
N GLU A 278 -7.12 -21.43 -30.35
CA GLU A 278 -5.91 -21.04 -31.07
C GLU A 278 -4.92 -22.20 -31.24
N ALA A 279 -4.81 -23.12 -30.28
CA ALA A 279 -3.93 -24.28 -30.35
C ALA A 279 -4.37 -25.30 -31.41
N LEU A 280 -5.68 -25.41 -31.68
CA LEU A 280 -6.26 -26.34 -32.63
C LEU A 280 -6.35 -25.80 -34.06
N ARG A 281 -6.10 -24.50 -34.28
CA ARG A 281 -6.15 -23.90 -35.61
C ARG A 281 -5.06 -24.43 -36.53
N PRO A 282 -5.37 -24.74 -37.81
CA PRO A 282 -4.35 -25.07 -38.79
C PRO A 282 -3.27 -23.98 -38.90
N PRO A 283 -1.98 -24.34 -39.01
CA PRO A 283 -0.89 -23.36 -39.10
C PRO A 283 -1.06 -22.32 -40.22
N ALA A 284 -1.53 -22.74 -41.40
CA ALA A 284 -1.79 -21.83 -42.52
C ALA A 284 -2.81 -20.74 -42.17
N ALA A 285 -3.88 -21.09 -41.45
CA ALA A 285 -4.90 -20.13 -41.02
C ALA A 285 -4.40 -19.18 -39.93
N VAL A 286 -3.37 -19.56 -39.17
CA VAL A 286 -2.72 -18.70 -38.18
C VAL A 286 -1.77 -17.70 -38.86
N GLU A 287 -1.10 -18.11 -39.93
CA GLU A 287 -0.21 -17.25 -40.71
C GLU A 287 -1.00 -16.18 -41.48
N GLU A 288 -2.13 -16.55 -42.07
CA GLU A 288 -3.05 -15.63 -42.75
C GLU A 288 -3.55 -14.53 -41.79
N ASP A 289 -3.92 -14.89 -40.56
CA ASP A 289 -4.42 -13.97 -39.52
C ASP A 289 -3.36 -13.62 -38.45
N ALA A 290 -2.08 -13.56 -38.81
CA ALA A 290 -1.00 -13.47 -37.82
C ALA A 290 -1.10 -12.25 -36.89
N GLY A 291 -1.63 -11.12 -37.39
CA GLY A 291 -1.84 -9.89 -36.61
C GLY A 291 -2.94 -10.04 -35.55
N PRO A 292 -4.21 -10.25 -35.95
CA PRO A 292 -5.32 -10.48 -35.03
C PRO A 292 -5.08 -11.63 -34.05
N THR A 293 -4.51 -12.73 -34.54
CA THR A 293 -4.20 -13.91 -33.70
C THR A 293 -3.21 -13.57 -32.60
N ARG A 294 -2.14 -12.82 -32.92
CA ARG A 294 -1.16 -12.39 -31.91
C ARG A 294 -1.78 -11.49 -30.86
N ALA A 295 -2.66 -10.56 -31.26
CA ALA A 295 -3.34 -9.67 -30.34
C ALA A 295 -4.31 -10.43 -29.40
N ALA A 296 -5.08 -11.38 -29.94
CA ALA A 296 -5.97 -12.24 -29.17
C ALA A 296 -5.21 -13.09 -28.13
N VAL A 297 -4.13 -13.74 -28.56
CA VAL A 297 -3.27 -14.55 -27.68
C VAL A 297 -2.66 -13.69 -26.57
N LEU A 298 -2.22 -12.47 -26.89
CA LEU A 298 -1.67 -11.55 -25.89
C LEU A 298 -2.71 -11.18 -24.82
N LEU A 299 -3.92 -10.79 -25.24
CA LEU A 299 -4.99 -10.42 -24.32
C LEU A 299 -5.43 -11.61 -23.44
N ALA A 300 -5.55 -12.80 -24.02
CA ALA A 300 -5.82 -14.04 -23.28
C ALA A 300 -4.67 -14.39 -22.30
N ALA A 301 -3.42 -14.15 -22.68
CA ALA A 301 -2.26 -14.38 -21.82
C ALA A 301 -2.23 -13.44 -20.62
N LEU A 302 -2.50 -12.15 -20.83
CA LEU A 302 -2.69 -11.21 -19.73
C LEU A 302 -3.83 -11.67 -18.81
N GLY A 303 -4.97 -12.08 -19.38
CA GLY A 303 -6.11 -12.63 -18.64
C GLY A 303 -5.73 -13.83 -17.77
N ALA A 304 -5.10 -14.84 -18.36
CA ALA A 304 -4.62 -16.03 -17.65
C ALA A 304 -3.63 -15.66 -16.54
N GLY A 305 -2.65 -14.79 -16.82
CA GLY A 305 -1.68 -14.34 -15.82
C GLY A 305 -2.32 -13.62 -14.64
N ALA A 306 -3.30 -12.75 -14.89
CA ALA A 306 -4.02 -12.05 -13.83
C ALA A 306 -4.92 -12.98 -13.00
N GLY A 307 -5.67 -13.86 -13.65
CA GLY A 307 -6.54 -14.81 -12.97
C GLY A 307 -5.77 -15.84 -12.13
N VAL A 308 -4.72 -16.45 -12.70
CA VAL A 308 -3.89 -17.45 -12.00
C VAL A 308 -3.15 -16.82 -10.82
N SER A 309 -2.57 -15.62 -10.99
CA SER A 309 -1.85 -14.94 -9.89
C SER A 309 -2.79 -14.57 -8.73
N MET A 310 -4.01 -14.12 -9.03
CA MET A 310 -5.03 -13.88 -8.00
C MET A 310 -5.40 -15.16 -7.26
N LEU A 311 -5.72 -16.23 -8.01
CA LEU A 311 -6.11 -17.52 -7.42
C LEU A 311 -4.99 -18.13 -6.57
N ALA A 312 -3.72 -17.97 -7.00
CA ALA A 312 -2.57 -18.41 -6.23
C ALA A 312 -2.46 -17.64 -4.90
N GLN A 313 -2.58 -16.31 -4.92
CA GLN A 313 -2.57 -15.49 -3.70
C GLN A 313 -3.77 -15.84 -2.79
N TYR A 314 -4.95 -16.05 -3.35
CA TYR A 314 -6.14 -16.46 -2.62
C TYR A 314 -5.96 -17.83 -1.97
N ALA A 315 -5.41 -18.82 -2.68
CA ALA A 315 -5.15 -20.15 -2.15
C ALA A 315 -4.10 -20.13 -1.02
N LEU A 316 -3.03 -19.33 -1.16
CA LEU A 316 -2.04 -19.14 -0.11
C LEU A 316 -2.66 -18.53 1.17
N TYR A 317 -3.51 -17.51 1.00
CA TYR A 317 -4.25 -16.92 2.11
C TYR A 317 -5.23 -17.92 2.75
N ALA A 318 -6.11 -18.52 1.96
CA ALA A 318 -7.20 -19.37 2.45
C ALA A 318 -6.72 -20.70 3.05
N LEU A 319 -5.65 -21.29 2.50
CA LEU A 319 -5.16 -22.62 2.91
C LEU A 319 -4.02 -22.55 3.93
N ARG A 320 -3.21 -21.49 3.90
CA ARG A 320 -1.99 -21.38 4.72
C ARG A 320 -1.95 -20.15 5.62
N GLY A 321 -2.92 -19.24 5.50
CA GLY A 321 -2.88 -17.95 6.20
C GLY A 321 -1.74 -17.05 5.74
N GLU A 322 -1.19 -17.28 4.54
CA GLU A 322 -0.08 -16.49 4.00
C GLU A 322 -0.59 -15.27 3.22
N GLY A 323 -0.11 -14.08 3.59
CA GLY A 323 -0.58 -12.80 3.04
C GLY A 323 -1.74 -12.22 3.85
N SER A 324 -2.55 -11.37 3.22
CA SER A 324 -3.70 -10.70 3.85
C SER A 324 -4.89 -10.59 2.89
N GLU A 325 -6.08 -10.29 3.42
CA GLU A 325 -7.25 -9.98 2.58
C GLU A 325 -6.95 -8.84 1.61
N TYR A 326 -6.30 -7.79 2.11
CA TYR A 326 -5.82 -6.67 1.33
C TYR A 326 -4.88 -7.10 0.19
N ALA A 327 -3.94 -8.01 0.45
CA ALA A 327 -3.05 -8.53 -0.59
C ALA A 327 -3.81 -9.25 -1.72
N VAL A 328 -4.84 -10.05 -1.38
CA VAL A 328 -5.71 -10.70 -2.37
C VAL A 328 -6.49 -9.66 -3.18
N LEU A 329 -7.11 -8.68 -2.51
CA LEU A 329 -7.96 -7.68 -3.15
C LEU A 329 -7.20 -6.76 -4.12
N LYS A 330 -5.90 -6.51 -3.91
CA LYS A 330 -5.05 -5.78 -4.89
C LYS A 330 -5.06 -6.40 -6.28
N HIS A 331 -5.31 -7.71 -6.38
CA HIS A 331 -5.41 -8.37 -7.68
C HIS A 331 -6.67 -7.97 -8.47
N GLY A 332 -7.68 -7.42 -7.79
CA GLY A 332 -8.98 -7.07 -8.38
C GLY A 332 -8.90 -6.15 -9.59
N PHE A 333 -8.05 -5.12 -9.56
CA PHE A 333 -7.94 -4.15 -10.65
C PHE A 333 -7.55 -4.80 -11.99
N GLY A 334 -6.60 -5.73 -11.96
CA GLY A 334 -6.19 -6.45 -13.17
C GLY A 334 -7.25 -7.43 -13.64
N VAL A 335 -7.85 -8.20 -12.72
CA VAL A 335 -8.87 -9.20 -13.03
C VAL A 335 -10.10 -8.53 -13.67
N CYS A 336 -10.65 -7.51 -13.02
CA CYS A 336 -11.82 -6.79 -13.52
C CYS A 336 -11.51 -6.08 -14.85
N THR A 337 -10.32 -5.50 -15.02
CA THR A 337 -9.92 -4.90 -16.31
C THR A 337 -9.83 -5.93 -17.41
N LEU A 338 -9.19 -7.07 -17.16
CA LEU A 338 -8.92 -8.04 -18.23
C LEU A 338 -10.18 -8.84 -18.63
N LEU A 339 -11.17 -8.96 -17.75
CA LEU A 339 -12.50 -9.47 -18.11
C LEU A 339 -13.18 -8.63 -19.21
N VAL A 340 -12.96 -7.31 -19.23
CA VAL A 340 -13.47 -6.39 -20.29
C VAL A 340 -12.95 -6.77 -21.68
N PHE A 341 -11.76 -7.35 -21.76
CA PHE A 341 -11.14 -7.76 -23.03
C PHE A 341 -11.40 -9.25 -23.31
N VAL A 342 -11.26 -10.12 -22.31
CA VAL A 342 -11.35 -11.56 -22.51
C VAL A 342 -12.80 -12.03 -22.75
N ILE A 343 -13.81 -11.43 -22.12
CA ILE A 343 -15.22 -11.83 -22.34
C ILE A 343 -15.65 -11.60 -23.80
N PRO A 344 -15.50 -10.40 -24.40
CA PRO A 344 -15.88 -10.21 -25.80
C PRO A 344 -15.05 -11.07 -26.76
N LEU A 345 -13.78 -11.32 -26.42
CA LEU A 345 -12.88 -12.14 -27.24
C LEU A 345 -13.34 -13.60 -27.25
N TRP A 346 -13.69 -14.14 -26.08
CA TRP A 346 -14.32 -15.45 -25.96
C TRP A 346 -15.63 -15.51 -26.77
N GLY A 347 -16.49 -14.49 -26.64
CA GLY A 347 -17.75 -14.41 -27.40
C GLY A 347 -17.54 -14.48 -28.92
N MET A 348 -16.53 -13.79 -29.44
CA MET A 348 -16.14 -13.88 -30.85
C MET A 348 -15.74 -15.31 -31.27
N THR A 349 -15.00 -16.03 -30.42
CA THR A 349 -14.63 -17.43 -30.71
C THR A 349 -15.83 -18.39 -30.71
N VAL A 350 -16.79 -18.18 -29.82
CA VAL A 350 -18.00 -19.03 -29.72
C VAL A 350 -18.96 -18.78 -30.88
N LEU A 351 -19.13 -17.51 -31.28
CA LEU A 351 -20.01 -17.13 -32.38
C LEU A 351 -19.39 -17.40 -33.77
N GLY A 352 -18.13 -17.85 -33.83
CA GLY A 352 -17.39 -18.02 -35.09
C GLY A 352 -17.13 -16.70 -35.83
N VAL A 353 -17.30 -15.56 -35.17
CA VAL A 353 -17.10 -14.23 -35.76
C VAL A 353 -15.65 -13.82 -35.52
N ARG A 354 -14.77 -14.14 -36.48
CA ARG A 354 -13.42 -13.57 -36.51
C ARG A 354 -13.38 -12.39 -37.46
N GLY A 355 -12.85 -11.26 -36.94
CA GLY A 355 -12.52 -10.01 -37.64
C GLY A 355 -13.41 -9.69 -38.82
N ALA A 356 -14.39 -8.80 -38.64
CA ALA A 356 -15.35 -8.41 -39.68
C ALA A 356 -14.67 -8.35 -41.06
N ALA A 357 -14.91 -9.36 -41.90
CA ALA A 357 -14.42 -9.45 -43.28
C ALA A 357 -14.81 -8.21 -44.13
N PHE A 358 -15.67 -7.38 -43.58
CA PHE A 358 -16.08 -6.07 -44.07
C PHE A 358 -15.06 -4.94 -43.79
N GLU A 359 -14.42 -4.89 -42.61
CA GLU A 359 -13.48 -3.82 -42.26
C GLU A 359 -12.17 -3.94 -43.05
N GLU A 360 -11.69 -5.16 -43.28
CA GLU A 360 -10.46 -5.45 -44.04
C GLU A 360 -10.61 -5.12 -45.53
N LYS A 361 -11.78 -5.37 -46.11
CA LYS A 361 -12.11 -5.02 -47.51
C LYS A 361 -12.18 -3.51 -47.75
N SER A 362 -12.45 -2.71 -46.73
CA SER A 362 -12.62 -1.25 -46.86
C SER A 362 -11.30 -0.45 -46.81
N GLY A 363 -10.22 -1.04 -46.30
CA GLY A 363 -8.93 -0.37 -46.07
C GLY A 363 -8.95 0.74 -45.00
N TRP A 364 -10.08 1.00 -44.34
CA TRP A 364 -10.23 2.07 -43.34
C TRP A 364 -9.39 1.86 -42.09
N SER A 365 -9.30 0.63 -41.60
CA SER A 365 -8.53 0.28 -40.39
C SER A 365 -7.03 0.58 -40.55
N ALA A 366 -6.48 0.36 -41.75
CA ALA A 366 -5.09 0.69 -42.09
C ALA A 366 -4.84 2.21 -42.19
N ARG A 367 -5.84 2.98 -42.67
CA ARG A 367 -5.76 4.44 -42.80
C ARG A 367 -5.82 5.15 -41.44
N LEU A 368 -6.67 4.68 -40.52
CA LEU A 368 -6.84 5.27 -39.19
C LEU A 368 -5.67 4.97 -38.25
N GLY A 369 -4.89 3.92 -38.50
CA GLY A 369 -3.70 3.60 -37.72
C GLY A 369 -4.03 3.42 -36.23
N VAL A 370 -3.29 4.11 -35.35
CA VAL A 370 -3.45 4.02 -33.88
C VAL A 370 -4.54 4.96 -33.33
N VAL A 371 -5.09 5.87 -34.13
CA VAL A 371 -5.99 6.94 -33.67
C VAL A 371 -7.20 6.42 -32.90
N PRO A 372 -7.91 5.36 -33.31
CA PRO A 372 -9.04 4.83 -32.54
C PRO A 372 -8.65 4.35 -31.14
N ALA A 373 -7.44 3.77 -30.98
CA ALA A 373 -6.94 3.35 -29.68
C ALA A 373 -6.61 4.55 -28.78
N LEU A 374 -6.05 5.63 -29.35
CA LEU A 374 -5.82 6.89 -28.63
C LEU A 374 -7.13 7.53 -28.16
N ALA A 375 -8.18 7.50 -28.99
CA ALA A 375 -9.49 8.01 -28.62
C ALA A 375 -10.13 7.20 -27.49
N ALA A 376 -10.12 5.86 -27.57
CA ALA A 376 -10.61 5.00 -26.51
C ALA A 376 -9.82 5.19 -25.20
N GLN A 377 -8.49 5.28 -25.30
CA GLN A 377 -7.60 5.59 -24.18
C GLN A 377 -7.99 6.92 -23.53
N LEU A 378 -8.16 7.99 -24.31
CA LEU A 378 -8.56 9.31 -23.81
C LEU A 378 -9.86 9.23 -23.01
N LEU A 379 -10.90 8.60 -23.56
CA LEU A 379 -12.21 8.51 -22.92
C LEU A 379 -12.13 7.80 -21.55
N VAL A 380 -11.42 6.67 -21.48
CA VAL A 380 -11.26 5.94 -20.21
C VAL A 380 -10.40 6.73 -19.22
N MET A 381 -9.29 7.32 -19.67
CA MET A 381 -8.43 8.14 -18.82
C MET A 381 -9.17 9.34 -18.24
N LEU A 382 -10.00 10.03 -19.03
CA LEU A 382 -10.87 11.09 -18.55
C LEU A 382 -11.87 10.56 -17.52
N ALA A 383 -12.54 9.43 -17.78
CA ALA A 383 -13.51 8.84 -16.85
C ALA A 383 -12.88 8.40 -15.51
N VAL A 384 -11.63 7.94 -15.52
CA VAL A 384 -10.90 7.55 -14.31
C VAL A 384 -10.39 8.77 -13.53
N PHE A 385 -9.73 9.72 -14.20
CA PHE A 385 -8.90 10.74 -13.56
C PHE A 385 -9.49 12.15 -13.55
N LEU A 386 -10.54 12.44 -14.33
CA LEU A 386 -11.24 13.72 -14.26
C LEU A 386 -12.16 13.75 -13.04
N ARG A 387 -11.54 13.80 -11.86
CA ARG A 387 -12.21 13.83 -10.56
C ARG A 387 -11.76 15.05 -9.77
N PRO A 388 -12.61 15.58 -8.88
CA PRO A 388 -12.20 16.60 -7.93
C PRO A 388 -11.00 16.12 -7.11
N SER A 389 -10.06 17.04 -6.86
CA SER A 389 -8.98 16.78 -5.91
C SER A 389 -9.57 16.55 -4.52
N VAL A 390 -9.09 15.54 -3.79
CA VAL A 390 -9.54 15.28 -2.42
C VAL A 390 -8.97 16.29 -1.42
N TYR A 391 -7.89 16.98 -1.81
CA TYR A 391 -7.27 18.06 -1.03
C TYR A 391 -6.51 19.02 -1.95
N GLU A 392 -6.28 20.26 -1.51
CA GLU A 392 -5.54 21.24 -2.30
C GLU A 392 -4.04 20.97 -2.26
N VAL A 393 -3.48 20.59 -3.41
CA VAL A 393 -2.04 20.30 -3.53
C VAL A 393 -1.16 21.49 -3.12
N PRO A 394 -1.43 22.74 -3.54
CA PRO A 394 -0.58 23.86 -3.14
C PRO A 394 -0.53 24.06 -1.62
N GLN A 395 -1.67 23.90 -0.94
CA GLN A 395 -1.76 24.04 0.51
C GLN A 395 -0.95 22.96 1.23
N VAL A 396 -1.17 21.68 0.92
CA VAL A 396 -0.41 20.58 1.56
C VAL A 396 1.08 20.65 1.23
N THR A 397 1.44 21.03 0.00
CA THR A 397 2.85 21.16 -0.39
C THR A 397 3.54 22.29 0.37
N ALA A 398 2.87 23.42 0.60
CA ALA A 398 3.40 24.52 1.39
C ALA A 398 3.65 24.09 2.85
N VAL A 399 2.68 23.42 3.48
CA VAL A 399 2.81 22.90 4.84
C VAL A 399 3.95 21.87 4.94
N LEU A 400 3.99 20.88 4.05
CA LEU A 400 5.03 19.84 4.08
C LEU A 400 6.43 20.41 3.84
N ARG A 401 6.56 21.44 2.99
CA ARG A 401 7.82 22.16 2.80
C ARG A 401 8.27 22.84 4.10
N ASP A 402 7.37 23.51 4.80
CA ASP A 402 7.71 24.23 6.03
C ASP A 402 8.00 23.25 7.19
N VAL A 403 7.29 22.12 7.27
CA VAL A 403 7.61 21.00 8.20
C VAL A 403 9.00 20.43 7.90
N ARG A 404 9.35 20.26 6.61
CA ARG A 404 10.69 19.82 6.21
C ARG A 404 11.74 20.85 6.63
N GLU A 405 11.44 22.14 6.52
CA GLU A 405 12.35 23.21 6.91
C GLU A 405 12.66 23.21 8.41
N VAL A 406 11.67 22.88 9.26
CA VAL A 406 11.89 22.65 10.70
C VAL A 406 12.97 21.60 10.93
N ARG A 407 12.91 20.46 10.24
CA ARG A 407 13.94 19.41 10.34
C ARG A 407 15.31 19.94 9.92
N LEU A 408 15.39 20.61 8.78
CA LEU A 408 16.66 21.05 8.20
C LEU A 408 17.32 22.16 9.02
N THR A 409 16.54 23.10 9.56
CA THR A 409 17.07 24.27 10.27
C THR A 409 17.22 24.06 11.77
N ARG A 410 16.40 23.20 12.38
CA ARG A 410 16.42 22.97 13.84
C ARG A 410 16.99 21.62 14.25
N GLY A 411 17.30 20.74 13.29
CA GLY A 411 17.79 19.40 13.57
C GLY A 411 16.75 18.50 14.25
N LEU A 412 15.46 18.87 14.22
CA LEU A 412 14.40 18.07 14.82
C LEU A 412 13.98 16.96 13.84
N HIS A 413 14.22 15.71 14.22
CA HIS A 413 13.84 14.54 13.43
C HIS A 413 13.62 13.30 14.30
N GLY A 414 13.08 12.23 13.71
CA GLY A 414 12.95 10.95 14.38
C GLY A 414 11.92 10.98 15.50
N GLU A 415 12.23 10.34 16.63
CA GLU A 415 11.35 10.26 17.81
C GLU A 415 11.23 11.58 18.58
N GLN A 416 12.07 12.58 18.27
CA GLN A 416 12.08 13.86 18.99
C GLN A 416 10.89 14.74 18.61
N VAL A 417 10.26 14.51 17.46
CA VAL A 417 9.33 15.46 16.89
C VAL A 417 8.23 14.78 16.08
N MET A 418 7.04 15.35 16.10
CA MET A 418 5.91 14.94 15.27
C MET A 418 5.22 16.17 14.68
N PHE A 419 4.58 16.00 13.53
CA PHE A 419 3.69 17.01 12.96
C PHE A 419 2.26 16.68 13.36
N SER A 420 1.50 17.66 13.82
CA SER A 420 0.07 17.55 14.11
C SER A 420 -0.64 18.88 13.98
N ALA A 421 -1.69 18.94 13.18
CA ALA A 421 -2.51 20.13 12.99
C ALA A 421 -3.97 19.75 12.72
N SER A 422 -4.90 20.41 13.40
CA SER A 422 -6.34 20.13 13.32
C SER A 422 -6.97 20.48 11.97
N GLN A 423 -6.39 21.45 11.25
CA GLN A 423 -6.88 21.90 9.93
C GLN A 423 -6.31 21.07 8.77
N VAL A 424 -5.43 20.11 9.06
CA VAL A 424 -4.78 19.26 8.07
C VAL A 424 -5.34 17.83 8.19
N PRO A 425 -5.66 17.15 7.09
CA PRO A 425 -6.16 15.78 7.14
C PRO A 425 -5.20 14.86 7.90
N ALA A 426 -5.73 13.92 8.68
CA ALA A 426 -4.97 12.93 9.47
C ALA A 426 -3.83 12.28 8.68
N VAL A 427 -4.10 11.86 7.44
CA VAL A 427 -3.10 11.25 6.55
C VAL A 427 -2.01 12.22 6.12
N ALA A 428 -2.32 13.50 5.91
CA ALA A 428 -1.32 14.53 5.59
C ALA A 428 -0.48 14.90 6.83
N THR A 429 -1.07 14.84 8.01
CA THR A 429 -0.36 14.95 9.28
C THR A 429 0.63 13.81 9.49
N TYR A 430 0.17 12.58 9.26
CA TYR A 430 1.01 11.38 9.26
C TYR A 430 2.14 11.49 8.21
N MET A 431 1.80 11.94 7.00
CA MET A 431 2.75 12.18 5.90
C MET A 431 3.86 13.17 6.26
N GLY A 432 3.54 14.29 6.92
CA GLY A 432 4.52 15.24 7.42
C GLY A 432 5.45 14.63 8.46
N THR A 433 4.90 13.81 9.35
CA THR A 433 5.65 13.12 10.40
C THR A 433 6.62 12.07 9.85
N ILE A 434 6.12 11.06 9.13
CA ILE A 434 6.98 9.96 8.67
C ILE A 434 7.88 10.38 7.50
N GLY A 435 7.44 11.32 6.65
CA GLY A 435 8.17 11.72 5.45
C GLY A 435 9.09 12.92 5.69
N MET A 436 8.55 14.02 6.20
CA MET A 436 9.29 15.29 6.29
C MET A 436 10.14 15.39 7.55
N LEU A 437 9.68 14.81 8.68
CA LEU A 437 10.41 14.76 9.94
C LEU A 437 11.20 13.45 10.15
N GLN A 438 11.04 12.46 9.27
CA GLN A 438 11.75 11.18 9.32
C GLN A 438 11.52 10.41 10.63
N SER A 439 10.33 10.51 11.19
CA SER A 439 9.94 9.82 12.42
C SER A 439 9.71 8.32 12.20
N ALA A 440 10.17 7.49 13.13
CA ALA A 440 9.96 6.04 13.10
C ALA A 440 8.49 5.67 13.40
N HIS A 441 8.05 4.49 12.95
CA HIS A 441 6.67 4.02 13.04
C HIS A 441 6.29 3.52 14.45
N GLY A 442 6.32 4.40 15.45
CA GLY A 442 5.92 4.12 16.83
C GLY A 442 4.41 4.33 17.10
N GLY A 443 3.96 3.97 18.30
CA GLY A 443 2.54 4.05 18.70
C GLY A 443 1.91 5.45 18.54
N ASN A 444 2.61 6.51 18.96
CA ASN A 444 2.13 7.89 18.76
C ASN A 444 2.08 8.29 17.27
N VAL A 445 2.96 7.73 16.43
CA VAL A 445 3.00 8.03 14.99
C VAL A 445 1.82 7.35 14.30
N LEU A 446 1.52 6.11 14.69
CA LEU A 446 0.36 5.38 14.16
C LEU A 446 -0.98 6.00 14.60
N SER A 447 -1.09 6.56 15.81
CA SER A 447 -2.32 7.24 16.26
C SER A 447 -2.68 8.47 15.42
N LEU A 448 -1.73 9.07 14.70
CA LEU A 448 -2.03 10.17 13.78
C LEU A 448 -3.00 9.76 12.66
N LEU A 449 -3.14 8.47 12.37
CA LEU A 449 -4.07 7.99 11.34
C LEU A 449 -5.54 8.07 11.75
N ASP A 450 -5.83 8.19 13.05
CA ASP A 450 -7.20 8.23 13.57
C ASP A 450 -7.82 9.62 13.33
N ASP A 451 -7.27 10.65 13.96
CA ASP A 451 -7.77 12.03 13.90
C ASP A 451 -6.69 13.08 13.62
N GLY A 452 -5.47 12.63 13.28
CA GLY A 452 -4.33 13.52 13.07
C GLY A 452 -3.63 13.94 14.36
N ARG A 453 -3.96 13.37 15.53
CA ARG A 453 -3.35 13.75 16.81
C ARG A 453 -2.59 12.58 17.43
N PRO A 454 -1.45 12.84 18.09
CA PRO A 454 -0.81 11.81 18.89
C PRO A 454 -1.69 11.51 20.11
N ASN A 455 -1.88 10.23 20.45
CA ASN A 455 -2.63 9.85 21.66
C ASN A 455 -2.01 10.43 22.93
N ARG A 456 -0.68 10.59 22.95
CA ARG A 456 0.10 11.11 24.08
C ARG A 456 0.99 12.27 23.61
N PRO A 457 0.45 13.48 23.37
CA PRO A 457 1.23 14.61 22.88
C PRO A 457 2.33 15.04 23.87
N GLY A 458 2.10 14.89 25.18
CA GLY A 458 3.09 15.16 26.22
C GLY A 458 4.33 14.26 26.17
N ASP A 459 4.22 13.07 25.59
CA ASP A 459 5.34 12.12 25.43
C ASP A 459 6.23 12.48 24.24
N VAL A 460 5.78 13.38 23.37
CA VAL A 460 6.53 13.86 22.21
C VAL A 460 7.34 15.07 22.63
N PRO A 461 8.68 15.08 22.51
CA PRO A 461 9.48 16.23 22.96
C PRO A 461 9.07 17.53 22.27
N TYR A 462 8.82 17.48 20.95
CA TYR A 462 8.36 18.63 20.16
C TYR A 462 7.20 18.28 19.23
N ILE A 463 6.23 19.17 19.13
CA ILE A 463 5.14 19.09 18.16
C ILE A 463 5.28 20.25 17.18
N VAL A 464 5.37 19.94 15.89
CA VAL A 464 5.22 20.91 14.81
C VAL A 464 3.74 21.03 14.52
N THR A 465 3.21 22.25 14.52
CA THR A 465 1.80 22.52 14.24
C THR A 465 1.64 23.79 13.42
N LEU A 466 0.45 24.08 12.91
CA LEU A 466 0.18 25.34 12.22
C LEU A 466 0.11 26.49 13.22
N ALA A 467 0.55 27.68 12.80
CA ALA A 467 0.35 28.89 13.60
C ALA A 467 -1.16 29.13 13.82
N GLY A 468 -1.58 29.27 15.07
CA GLY A 468 -2.97 29.41 15.49
C GLY A 468 -3.75 28.09 15.64
N ASP A 469 -3.11 26.93 15.49
CA ASP A 469 -3.74 25.63 15.73
C ASP A 469 -3.97 25.35 17.23
N ALA A 470 -4.71 24.28 17.55
CA ALA A 470 -5.01 23.90 18.94
C ALA A 470 -3.74 23.61 19.77
N TYR A 471 -2.68 23.13 19.13
CA TYR A 471 -1.38 22.91 19.79
C TYR A 471 -0.55 24.20 19.95
N ASP A 472 -0.87 25.26 19.22
CA ASP A 472 -0.12 26.50 19.24
C ASP A 472 -0.46 27.36 20.47
N LYS A 473 0.19 27.02 21.58
CA LYS A 473 0.20 27.84 22.79
C LYS A 473 1.42 28.78 22.73
N PRO A 474 1.26 30.12 22.62
CA PRO A 474 2.39 31.03 22.45
C PRO A 474 3.49 30.89 23.50
N GLY A 475 3.14 30.61 24.76
CA GLY A 475 4.10 30.36 25.84
C GLY A 475 4.83 29.02 25.77
N CYS A 476 4.36 28.09 24.93
CA CYS A 476 4.98 26.78 24.69
C CYS A 476 5.81 26.73 23.41
N ARG A 477 5.86 27.81 22.63
CA ARG A 477 6.63 27.86 21.40
C ARG A 477 8.14 27.78 21.70
N SER A 478 8.82 26.89 20.99
CA SER A 478 10.27 26.86 20.93
C SER A 478 10.68 27.67 19.70
N GLY A 479 11.18 28.90 19.89
CA GLY A 479 11.65 29.77 18.79
C GLY A 479 10.56 30.42 17.93
N ALA A 480 10.98 31.15 16.90
CA ALA A 480 10.09 31.90 15.99
C ALA A 480 9.30 30.97 15.03
N PRO A 481 8.18 31.39 14.46
CA PRO A 481 7.51 30.63 13.39
C PRO A 481 8.42 30.39 12.16
N LEU A 482 8.24 29.27 11.47
CA LEU A 482 8.88 28.95 10.19
C LEU A 482 7.79 28.78 9.13
N GLY A 483 7.61 29.80 8.28
CA GLY A 483 6.53 29.81 7.30
C GLY A 483 5.16 29.70 7.98
N LEU A 484 4.41 28.65 7.65
CA LEU A 484 3.08 28.37 8.20
C LEU A 484 3.10 27.63 9.54
N VAL A 485 4.26 27.11 9.97
CA VAL A 485 4.36 26.22 11.14
C VAL A 485 5.07 26.86 12.33
N VAL A 486 4.73 26.39 13.53
CA VAL A 486 5.42 26.65 14.78
C VAL A 486 5.85 25.33 15.42
N VAL A 487 6.88 25.38 16.27
CA VAL A 487 7.30 24.23 17.06
C VAL A 487 6.94 24.50 18.50
N VAL A 488 6.24 23.58 19.14
CA VAL A 488 5.86 23.66 20.55
C VAL A 488 6.48 22.52 21.34
N VAL A 489 6.81 22.77 22.60
CA VAL A 489 7.31 21.74 23.53
C VAL A 489 6.13 20.87 23.95
N GLY A 490 6.16 19.56 23.67
CA GLY A 490 5.01 18.69 23.91
C GLY A 490 4.60 18.60 25.38
N SER A 491 5.58 18.55 26.30
CA SER A 491 5.33 18.57 27.75
C SER A 491 4.70 19.88 28.27
N CYS A 492 4.78 20.97 27.49
CA CYS A 492 4.10 22.23 27.79
C CYS A 492 2.63 22.21 27.31
N VAL A 493 2.33 21.39 26.31
CA VAL A 493 0.95 21.20 25.82
C VAL A 493 0.15 20.34 26.78
N GLU A 494 0.68 19.17 27.13
CA GLU A 494 0.11 18.18 28.04
C GLU A 494 1.19 17.52 28.90
N PRO A 495 0.87 17.07 30.12
CA PRO A 495 1.85 16.41 30.98
C PRO A 495 2.34 15.10 30.35
N PRO A 496 3.67 14.81 30.39
CA PRO A 496 4.21 13.55 29.91
C PRO A 496 3.78 12.38 30.80
N SER A 497 3.77 11.18 30.22
CA SER A 497 3.51 9.95 30.94
C SER A 497 4.67 9.58 31.85
N LEU A 498 4.35 9.08 33.03
CA LEU A 498 5.28 8.34 33.87
C LEU A 498 5.52 6.97 33.24
N LEU A 499 6.77 6.66 32.88
CA LEU A 499 7.16 5.38 32.28
C LEU A 499 7.68 4.43 33.36
N PHE A 500 7.21 3.19 33.39
CA PHE A 500 7.53 2.20 34.43
C PHE A 500 8.48 1.09 33.97
N LYS A 501 9.17 1.30 32.84
CA LYS A 501 10.29 0.47 32.40
C LYS A 501 11.57 0.75 33.21
N ALA A 502 12.58 -0.10 33.07
CA ALA A 502 13.92 0.13 33.63
C ALA A 502 14.45 1.53 33.27
N GLY A 503 14.78 2.33 34.29
CA GLY A 503 15.22 3.72 34.14
C GLY A 503 14.14 4.73 33.78
N GLY A 504 12.86 4.34 33.79
CA GLY A 504 11.73 5.20 33.45
C GLY A 504 11.36 6.22 34.54
N SER A 505 10.71 7.31 34.13
CA SER A 505 10.30 8.43 35.00
C SER A 505 9.29 8.05 36.10
N GLY A 506 8.55 6.96 35.91
CA GLY A 506 7.56 6.44 36.86
C GLY A 506 8.12 5.48 37.90
N VAL A 507 9.36 5.01 37.77
CA VAL A 507 9.91 3.97 38.67
C VAL A 507 9.91 4.42 40.13
N SER A 508 10.19 5.69 40.41
CA SER A 508 10.14 6.24 41.78
C SER A 508 8.72 6.36 42.35
N ALA A 509 7.69 6.25 41.51
CA ALA A 509 6.28 6.23 41.93
C ALA A 509 5.80 4.82 42.31
N LEU A 510 6.57 3.78 42.01
CA LEU A 510 6.26 2.41 42.43
C LEU A 510 6.33 2.29 43.96
N ARG A 511 5.38 1.53 44.53
CA ARG A 511 5.35 1.16 45.95
C ARG A 511 5.38 -0.37 46.06
N THR A 512 4.50 -0.94 46.86
CA THR A 512 4.44 -2.38 47.11
C THR A 512 3.82 -3.14 45.94
N GLY A 513 4.21 -4.41 45.79
CA GLY A 513 3.58 -5.35 44.87
C GLY A 513 4.06 -5.28 43.42
N TRP A 514 5.20 -4.65 43.16
CA TRP A 514 5.84 -4.61 41.86
C TRP A 514 7.18 -5.37 41.89
N SER A 515 7.49 -6.06 40.80
CA SER A 515 8.81 -6.65 40.56
C SER A 515 9.84 -5.61 40.12
N ALA A 516 11.07 -6.03 39.82
CA ALA A 516 12.07 -5.17 39.23
C ALA A 516 11.61 -4.66 37.84
N PRO A 517 11.74 -3.36 37.54
CA PRO A 517 11.42 -2.83 36.20
C PRO A 517 12.26 -3.48 35.10
N GLU A 518 11.63 -3.77 33.97
CA GLU A 518 12.20 -4.40 32.78
C GLU A 518 12.11 -3.46 31.57
N ALA A 519 12.64 -3.88 30.41
CA ALA A 519 12.60 -3.07 29.19
C ALA A 519 11.17 -2.72 28.72
N GLY A 520 10.21 -3.64 28.93
CA GLY A 520 8.82 -3.48 28.51
C GLY A 520 7.87 -2.85 29.53
N GLY A 521 8.35 -2.52 30.74
CA GLY A 521 7.52 -2.06 31.84
C GLY A 521 7.85 -2.78 33.14
N VAL A 522 6.90 -2.85 34.07
CA VAL A 522 7.05 -3.54 35.35
C VAL A 522 5.87 -4.48 35.58
N TRP A 523 6.16 -5.69 36.06
CA TRP A 523 5.13 -6.66 36.42
C TRP A 523 4.70 -6.48 37.86
N ALA A 524 3.40 -6.53 38.12
CA ALA A 524 2.87 -6.79 39.44
C ALA A 524 3.39 -8.16 39.91
N ASP A 525 3.90 -8.20 41.13
CA ASP A 525 4.33 -9.42 41.81
C ASP A 525 3.41 -9.67 43.00
N GLY A 526 2.29 -10.34 42.70
CA GLY A 526 1.24 -10.61 43.66
C GLY A 526 -0.14 -10.19 43.19
N ARG A 527 -1.09 -10.28 44.11
CA ARG A 527 -2.49 -9.90 43.87
C ARG A 527 -2.67 -8.39 43.77
N GLN A 528 -1.93 -7.62 44.56
CA GLN A 528 -2.11 -6.19 44.67
C GLN A 528 -0.80 -5.45 44.42
N ALA A 529 -0.85 -4.41 43.59
CA ALA A 529 0.29 -3.54 43.30
C ALA A 529 -0.12 -2.07 43.40
N VAL A 530 0.77 -1.21 43.89
CA VAL A 530 0.43 0.18 44.25
C VAL A 530 1.39 1.17 43.59
N VAL A 531 0.85 2.21 42.98
CA VAL A 531 1.57 3.37 42.46
C VAL A 531 1.12 4.61 43.22
N GLU A 532 2.06 5.46 43.61
CA GLU A 532 1.78 6.76 44.20
C GLU A 532 2.36 7.88 43.34
N MET A 533 1.46 8.57 42.64
CA MET A 533 1.82 9.68 41.75
C MET A 533 1.72 11.00 42.51
N ARG A 534 2.81 11.77 42.53
CA ARG A 534 2.76 13.17 42.96
C ARG A 534 2.20 14.03 41.84
N LEU A 535 1.25 14.88 42.19
CA LEU A 535 0.65 15.83 41.26
C LEU A 535 1.45 17.14 41.25
N SER A 536 1.56 17.75 40.07
CA SER A 536 1.94 19.15 39.96
C SER A 536 0.83 20.06 40.50
N GLU A 537 1.17 21.31 40.85
CA GLU A 537 0.17 22.31 41.25
C GLU A 537 -0.93 22.49 40.18
N ALA A 538 -0.54 22.47 38.90
CA ALA A 538 -1.47 22.53 37.79
C ALA A 538 -2.45 21.35 37.78
N GLN A 539 -1.97 20.12 37.99
CA GLN A 539 -2.82 18.93 38.05
C GLN A 539 -3.73 18.90 39.29
N ALA A 540 -3.22 19.38 40.43
CA ALA A 540 -4.00 19.47 41.66
C ALA A 540 -5.16 20.49 41.57
N SER A 541 -5.06 21.45 40.65
CA SER A 541 -6.06 22.50 40.43
C SER A 541 -7.15 22.14 39.39
N LEU A 542 -7.07 20.97 38.75
CA LEU A 542 -8.03 20.56 37.72
C LEU A 542 -9.44 20.35 38.32
N PRO A 543 -10.52 20.80 37.63
CA PRO A 543 -11.91 20.62 38.10
C PRO A 543 -12.38 19.16 37.99
N GLY A 544 -11.68 18.34 37.21
CA GLY A 544 -11.87 16.91 37.04
C GLY A 544 -10.72 16.36 36.19
N ALA A 545 -10.35 15.10 36.41
CA ALA A 545 -9.24 14.49 35.70
C ALA A 545 -9.56 13.06 35.28
N VAL A 546 -8.83 12.58 34.28
CA VAL A 546 -8.81 11.18 33.88
C VAL A 546 -7.42 10.64 34.13
N LEU A 547 -7.35 9.53 34.88
CA LEU A 547 -6.16 8.71 34.97
C LEU A 547 -6.12 7.78 33.76
N GLU A 548 -5.12 7.97 32.91
CA GLU A 548 -4.86 7.08 31.79
C GLU A 548 -3.75 6.09 32.15
N VAL A 549 -3.96 4.81 31.80
CA VAL A 549 -3.02 3.72 32.14
C VAL A 549 -2.73 2.88 30.89
N ALA A 550 -1.45 2.67 30.62
CA ALA A 550 -0.97 1.67 29.67
C ALA A 550 -0.56 0.41 30.44
N THR A 551 -1.30 -0.68 30.25
CA THR A 551 -1.17 -1.93 31.00
C THR A 551 -1.25 -3.14 30.08
N PHE A 552 -0.63 -4.24 30.50
CA PHE A 552 -0.60 -5.51 29.78
C PHE A 552 -0.81 -6.68 30.74
N ALA A 553 -1.06 -7.89 30.24
CA ALA A 553 -1.29 -9.05 31.09
C ALA A 553 -0.56 -10.30 30.62
N PHE A 554 -0.22 -11.16 31.58
CA PHE A 554 0.36 -12.47 31.30
C PHE A 554 -0.74 -13.48 30.92
N LEU A 555 -0.79 -13.86 29.64
CA LEU A 555 -1.84 -14.70 29.03
C LEU A 555 -1.23 -15.91 28.29
N PRO A 556 -0.79 -16.94 29.03
CA PRO A 556 0.01 -18.03 28.48
C PRO A 556 -0.76 -18.93 27.50
N LEU A 557 -2.03 -19.23 27.76
CA LEU A 557 -2.85 -20.10 26.92
C LEU A 557 -3.75 -19.29 25.99
N LYS A 558 -4.21 -19.90 24.89
CA LYS A 558 -5.16 -19.27 23.95
C LYS A 558 -6.48 -18.87 24.63
N THR A 559 -6.89 -19.60 25.67
CA THR A 559 -8.12 -19.37 26.44
C THR A 559 -7.87 -18.60 27.74
N SER A 560 -6.63 -18.21 28.03
CA SER A 560 -6.32 -17.44 29.24
C SER A 560 -7.04 -16.10 29.21
N THR A 561 -7.69 -15.79 30.31
CA THR A 561 -8.18 -14.44 30.59
C THR A 561 -7.58 -13.97 31.90
N ARG A 562 -7.47 -12.64 32.09
CA ARG A 562 -7.00 -12.07 33.35
C ARG A 562 -7.86 -10.90 33.74
N THR A 563 -8.33 -10.85 34.97
CA THR A 563 -9.14 -9.72 35.45
C THR A 563 -8.35 -8.86 36.42
N VAL A 564 -8.28 -7.57 36.12
CA VAL A 564 -7.57 -6.58 36.92
C VAL A 564 -8.53 -5.42 37.22
N THR A 565 -8.59 -5.01 38.47
CA THR A 565 -9.32 -3.83 38.92
C THR A 565 -8.31 -2.75 39.24
N VAL A 566 -8.44 -1.58 38.60
CA VAL A 566 -7.65 -0.39 38.93
C VAL A 566 -8.53 0.59 39.67
N SER A 567 -8.03 1.10 40.79
CA SER A 567 -8.76 2.02 41.66
C SER A 567 -7.88 3.16 42.13
N ALA A 568 -8.47 4.35 42.21
CA ALA A 568 -7.82 5.58 42.67
C ALA A 568 -8.88 6.55 43.19
N GLY A 569 -8.64 7.18 44.35
CA GLY A 569 -9.51 8.26 44.83
C GLY A 569 -10.97 7.88 45.07
N GLY A 570 -11.24 6.62 45.43
CA GLY A 570 -12.61 6.10 45.60
C GLY A 570 -13.31 5.70 44.30
N ALA A 571 -12.73 5.98 43.13
CA ALA A 571 -13.16 5.43 41.85
C ALA A 571 -12.46 4.09 41.58
N SER A 572 -13.15 3.17 40.90
CA SER A 572 -12.57 1.88 40.49
C SER A 572 -13.17 1.40 39.19
N GLU A 573 -12.37 0.74 38.36
CA GLU A 573 -12.82 0.10 37.13
C GLU A 573 -12.14 -1.26 36.95
N THR A 574 -12.91 -2.25 36.49
CA THR A 574 -12.46 -3.63 36.31
C THR A 574 -12.37 -3.99 34.84
N PHE A 575 -11.28 -4.63 34.44
CA PHE A 575 -11.04 -5.04 33.06
C PHE A 575 -10.62 -6.49 32.95
N THR A 576 -11.01 -7.12 31.85
CA THR A 576 -10.65 -8.49 31.51
C THR A 576 -9.80 -8.51 30.24
N PHE A 577 -8.58 -9.00 30.38
CA PHE A 577 -7.66 -9.28 29.30
C PHE A 577 -7.90 -10.66 28.68
N ASN A 578 -7.62 -10.77 27.39
CA ASN A 578 -7.57 -11.95 26.56
C ASN A 578 -6.49 -11.75 25.46
N ARG A 579 -6.30 -12.74 24.59
CA ARG A 579 -5.26 -12.66 23.54
C ARG A 579 -5.49 -11.52 22.52
N GLN A 580 -6.71 -11.05 22.36
CA GLN A 580 -7.05 -9.96 21.44
C GLN A 580 -6.73 -8.57 22.02
N ASN A 581 -6.65 -8.44 23.35
CA ASN A 581 -6.42 -7.17 24.03
C ASN A 581 -5.35 -7.27 25.13
N ALA A 582 -4.36 -8.14 24.95
CA ALA A 582 -3.32 -8.45 25.94
C ALA A 582 -2.48 -7.24 26.38
N ILE A 583 -2.49 -6.18 25.57
CA ILE A 583 -1.90 -4.86 25.83
C ILE A 583 -3.00 -3.83 25.60
N ARG A 584 -3.18 -2.90 26.54
CA ARG A 584 -4.16 -1.82 26.50
C ARG A 584 -3.48 -0.49 26.84
N HIS A 585 -3.66 0.50 25.99
CA HIS A 585 -3.13 1.87 26.18
C HIS A 585 -4.24 2.91 26.41
N ASP A 586 -5.49 2.46 26.45
CA ASP A 586 -6.71 3.28 26.42
C ASP A 586 -7.49 3.23 27.75
N TYR A 587 -6.91 2.66 28.82
CA TYR A 587 -7.59 2.61 30.11
C TYR A 587 -7.76 4.02 30.66
N ARG A 588 -8.98 4.35 31.12
CA ARG A 588 -9.38 5.68 31.55
C ARG A 588 -10.25 5.62 32.81
N LEU A 589 -9.68 5.99 33.94
CA LEU A 589 -10.41 6.13 35.20
C LEU A 589 -10.72 7.60 35.49
N LEU A 590 -11.99 7.96 35.57
CA LEU A 590 -12.39 9.30 36.00
C LEU A 590 -12.04 9.49 37.48
N LEU A 591 -11.26 10.52 37.78
CA LEU A 591 -10.85 10.89 39.13
C LEU A 591 -11.75 12.03 39.66
N PRO A 592 -12.37 11.87 40.85
CA PRO A 592 -13.05 12.96 41.54
C PRO A 592 -12.10 14.13 41.82
N ALA A 593 -12.59 15.37 41.76
CA ALA A 593 -11.79 16.57 41.98
C ALA A 593 -11.10 16.58 43.36
N GLU A 594 -11.75 15.99 44.37
CA GLU A 594 -11.23 15.84 45.73
C GLU A 594 -9.95 15.00 45.77
N THR A 595 -9.83 14.02 44.87
CA THR A 595 -8.65 13.15 44.74
C THR A 595 -7.42 13.94 44.29
N LEU A 596 -7.61 15.04 43.57
CA LEU A 596 -6.53 15.86 43.04
C LEU A 596 -6.00 16.85 44.08
N ARG A 597 -6.85 17.27 45.03
CA ARG A 597 -6.50 18.26 46.07
C ARG A 597 -5.49 17.76 47.09
N SER A 598 -5.33 16.45 47.25
CA SER A 598 -4.33 15.85 48.16
C SER A 598 -2.88 16.04 47.67
N GLY A 599 -2.68 16.42 46.40
CA GLY A 599 -1.37 16.49 45.76
C GLY A 599 -0.72 15.12 45.48
N VAL A 600 -1.35 14.02 45.91
CA VAL A 600 -0.87 12.64 45.70
C VAL A 600 -2.05 11.72 45.34
N VAL A 601 -1.93 11.04 44.21
CA VAL A 601 -2.90 10.03 43.78
C VAL A 601 -2.31 8.65 44.01
N ARG A 602 -2.96 7.89 44.90
CA ARG A 602 -2.65 6.48 45.14
C ARG A 602 -3.51 5.61 44.23
N VAL A 603 -2.85 4.89 43.33
CA VAL A 603 -3.47 3.99 42.36
C VAL A 603 -3.18 2.55 42.75
N VAL A 604 -4.21 1.73 42.83
CA VAL A 604 -4.12 0.32 43.25
C VAL A 604 -4.61 -0.57 42.12
N PHE A 605 -3.76 -1.53 41.76
CA PHE A 605 -4.05 -2.61 40.83
C PHE A 605 -4.34 -3.88 41.64
N ASP A 606 -5.55 -4.43 41.54
CA ASP A 606 -5.94 -5.72 42.13
C ASP A 606 -6.19 -6.73 41.01
N THR A 607 -5.33 -7.73 40.90
CA THR A 607 -5.48 -8.83 39.96
C THR A 607 -6.16 -9.99 40.67
N LYS A 608 -7.32 -10.44 40.16
CA LYS A 608 -8.12 -11.46 40.85
C LYS A 608 -7.42 -12.83 40.93
N ASP A 609 -6.67 -13.19 39.90
CA ASP A 609 -6.20 -14.55 39.65
C ASP A 609 -4.75 -14.63 39.12
N PRO A 610 -3.75 -13.93 39.70
CA PRO A 610 -2.40 -13.91 39.14
C PRO A 610 -1.77 -15.33 39.14
N GLN A 611 -0.85 -15.59 38.21
CA GLN A 611 -0.20 -16.90 38.07
C GLN A 611 1.31 -16.78 37.83
N THR A 612 2.07 -17.78 38.29
CA THR A 612 3.50 -17.84 38.00
C THR A 612 3.76 -18.63 36.71
N PRO A 613 4.68 -18.20 35.84
CA PRO A 613 5.10 -19.01 34.69
C PRO A 613 5.61 -20.39 35.10
N ALA A 614 6.28 -20.50 36.26
CA ALA A 614 6.74 -21.77 36.82
C ALA A 614 5.59 -22.74 37.14
N SER A 615 4.48 -22.28 37.73
CA SER A 615 3.31 -23.12 38.03
C SER A 615 2.66 -23.70 36.77
N LEU A 616 2.92 -23.09 35.61
CA LEU A 616 2.40 -23.49 34.31
C LEU A 616 3.42 -24.28 33.47
N GLY A 617 4.61 -24.56 34.01
CA GLY A 617 5.67 -25.28 33.30
C GLY A 617 6.32 -24.49 32.16
N LEU A 618 6.22 -23.15 32.17
CA LEU A 618 6.72 -22.28 31.09
C LEU A 618 8.13 -21.71 31.35
N GLY A 619 8.74 -22.03 32.50
CA GLY A 619 10.09 -21.60 32.86
C GLY A 619 10.34 -21.62 34.37
N ALA A 620 11.45 -21.03 34.81
CA ALA A 620 11.83 -20.93 36.22
C ALA A 620 11.32 -19.65 36.93
N ASP A 621 10.55 -18.82 36.23
CA ASP A 621 10.04 -17.56 36.78
C ASP A 621 8.92 -17.81 37.81
N ASN A 622 9.19 -17.44 39.06
CA ASN A 622 8.32 -17.64 40.21
C ASN A 622 7.47 -16.41 40.57
N ARG A 623 7.58 -15.32 39.81
CA ARG A 623 6.81 -14.10 40.08
C ARG A 623 5.33 -14.35 39.85
N LEU A 624 4.50 -13.82 40.73
CA LEU A 624 3.05 -13.99 40.65
C LEU A 624 2.47 -12.94 39.71
N MET A 625 2.56 -13.21 38.40
CA MET A 625 2.31 -12.26 37.32
C MET A 625 0.81 -11.96 37.19
N GLY A 626 0.42 -10.77 37.63
CA GLY A 626 -0.94 -10.23 37.51
C GLY A 626 -1.07 -9.30 36.30
N ALA A 627 -0.97 -8.00 36.56
CA ALA A 627 -0.93 -6.93 35.57
C ALA A 627 0.51 -6.45 35.33
N GLY A 628 0.86 -6.16 34.10
CA GLY A 628 2.02 -5.37 33.72
C GLY A 628 1.64 -3.91 33.55
N LEU A 629 2.55 -3.01 33.90
CA LEU A 629 2.38 -1.57 33.81
C LEU A 629 3.49 -0.97 32.94
N GLU A 630 3.11 -0.24 31.90
CA GLU A 630 4.03 0.43 30.99
C GLU A 630 4.11 1.93 31.28
N ALA A 631 2.96 2.60 31.34
CA ALA A 631 2.89 4.05 31.50
C ALA A 631 1.61 4.51 32.22
N MET A 632 1.65 5.68 32.87
CA MET A 632 0.48 6.33 33.47
C MET A 632 0.57 7.84 33.32
N ARG A 633 -0.58 8.50 33.15
CA ARG A 633 -0.68 9.96 33.17
C ARG A 633 -2.02 10.44 33.71
N ILE A 634 -2.04 11.66 34.21
CA ILE A 634 -3.26 12.34 34.67
C ILE A 634 -3.46 13.56 33.78
N VAL A 635 -4.57 13.55 33.05
CA VAL A 635 -4.97 14.62 32.13
C VAL A 635 -6.28 15.23 32.60
N SER A 636 -6.57 16.46 32.16
CA SER A 636 -7.88 17.07 32.40
C SER A 636 -8.97 16.19 31.82
N ALA A 637 -10.06 15.98 32.56
CA ALA A 637 -11.29 15.56 31.93
C ALA A 637 -11.70 16.71 31.00
N ALA A 638 -11.68 16.49 29.68
CA ALA A 638 -12.17 17.50 28.75
C ALA A 638 -13.64 17.81 29.09
N PRO A 639 -14.12 19.06 28.94
CA PRO A 639 -15.54 19.36 28.96
C PRO A 639 -16.29 18.64 27.83
#